data_AF-A0A958AW74-F1
#
_entry.id   AF-A0A958AW74-F1
#
_cell.length_a   1.000
_cell.length_b   1.000
_cell.length_c   1.000
_cell.angle_alpha   90.00
_cell.angle_beta   90.00
_cell.angle_gamma   90.00
#
_symmetry.space_group_name_H-M   'P 1'
#
loop_
_entity.id
_entity.type
_entity.pdbx_description
1 polymer ?
#
loop_
_entity_poly.entity_id
_entity_poly.type
_entity_poly.pdbx_seq_one_letter_code
_entity_poly.pdbx_strand_id
1 'polypeptide(L)'
;LILARYLAEQYQATLILTARSAIDETIETNLAALRQLTRGEVIYLPGDVTDPTQMAAILTRIKSSYGRLNGLMHAAGIQSSGTIDQTAWREFAQVLAPKVEGALIVDEVTKDEDLDLFVLFSSTAAVVGDFGSGDYAIANRFLDEFAHWRAKLVEQKQRKGHSLSLNWPLWREGGMKFSPEAATLYLQSSGQQFLESAEGLRLFEQSLSSTRSQVIVFSGQMHRIRQFLGLESVSVQAEEPFEEDRPSTGDTVVIEPNGPALSEERLKRLIVADLKRQVSTITKAKTEQLDGDENLGAFGLDSIMLKQLAVNLDQQYEVELTPTVFFEHSTVNGLSEFLLEQHREMMAAYYQAQLGQAKIDSPTTGVVKPPPTSPKAVTSHRVQETAPVNAQAVAIVGISGIMPQSPDVATFWQHLAAGHDLVTEIPPERWDWRNFYDPSGQDPNKSRSKWGGFIPDVDKFDPLFFKISPREAEMMDPQHRLFLQTVWHCIEDGGYRASDLAGRQVGVYVGVQFQEYPTLIAWTLRESKAQMATGNGHAMLANRVSYLLDLHGPSEAIDTACSSSLVALHRAVQSIRSGEIESAIVGGVSLALSPATYIATSHMGVLSPDGRCKTFDKSANGYVKGEGVGAVLLKPLGQAEQDGDHIYGLIRGSAENHGGRATSL
;
A
#
# COMPACT_ATOMS: atom_id res chain seq x y z
N LEU A 1 -10.33 34.39 2.60
CA LEU A 1 -10.52 35.60 3.45
C LEU A 1 -9.66 35.61 4.72
N ILE A 2 -9.49 34.51 5.47
CA ILE A 2 -8.70 34.47 6.72
C ILE A 2 -7.35 35.20 6.59
N LEU A 3 -6.53 34.80 5.61
CA LEU A 3 -5.23 35.42 5.35
C LEU A 3 -5.31 36.91 4.97
N ALA A 4 -6.37 37.35 4.31
CA ALA A 4 -6.57 38.77 4.00
C ALA A 4 -6.87 39.60 5.25
N ARG A 5 -7.61 39.08 6.23
CA ARG A 5 -7.79 39.74 7.55
C ARG A 5 -6.45 39.83 8.27
N TYR A 6 -5.70 38.73 8.30
CA TYR A 6 -4.39 38.66 8.93
C TYR A 6 -3.36 39.66 8.36
N LEU A 7 -3.24 39.74 7.03
CA LEU A 7 -2.37 40.71 6.35
C LEU A 7 -2.85 42.16 6.51
N ALA A 8 -4.16 42.38 6.62
CA ALA A 8 -4.72 43.68 6.96
C ALA A 8 -4.34 44.10 8.40
N GLU A 9 -4.58 43.24 9.38
CA GLU A 9 -4.36 43.51 10.80
C GLU A 9 -2.87 43.67 11.14
N GLN A 10 -2.07 42.62 10.91
CA GLN A 10 -0.69 42.54 11.43
C GLN A 10 0.31 43.33 10.57
N TYR A 11 0.11 43.31 9.25
CA TYR A 11 1.04 43.89 8.28
C TYR A 11 0.55 45.22 7.68
N GLN A 12 -0.67 45.66 7.99
CA GLN A 12 -1.28 46.90 7.48
C GLN A 12 -1.19 47.00 5.95
N ALA A 13 -1.29 45.84 5.28
CA ALA A 13 -1.05 45.71 3.85
C ALA A 13 -2.13 46.43 3.02
N THR A 14 -1.74 46.87 1.82
CA THR A 14 -2.67 47.16 0.73
C THR A 14 -3.00 45.85 0.02
N LEU A 15 -4.29 45.54 -0.09
CA LEU A 15 -4.79 44.25 -0.53
C LEU A 15 -5.62 44.39 -1.81
N ILE A 16 -5.13 43.83 -2.91
CA ILE A 16 -5.90 43.62 -4.12
C ILE A 16 -6.43 42.19 -4.10
N LEU A 17 -7.76 42.05 -4.02
CA LEU A 17 -8.46 40.76 -4.07
C LEU A 17 -9.07 40.57 -5.45
N THR A 18 -8.98 39.36 -6.02
CA THR A 18 -9.59 39.03 -7.30
C THR A 18 -10.28 37.67 -7.25
N ALA A 19 -11.42 37.57 -7.94
CA ALA A 19 -12.15 36.34 -8.23
C ALA A 19 -13.16 36.62 -9.36
N ARG A 20 -13.80 35.57 -9.87
CA ARG A 20 -14.73 35.62 -11.02
C ARG A 20 -16.07 36.31 -10.74
N SER A 21 -16.45 36.44 -9.47
CA SER A 21 -17.75 37.01 -9.10
C SER A 21 -17.84 38.50 -9.44
N ALA A 22 -19.01 38.95 -9.88
CA ALA A 22 -19.36 40.36 -9.74
C ALA A 22 -19.45 40.73 -8.25
N ILE A 23 -19.30 42.02 -7.93
CA ILE A 23 -19.47 42.51 -6.55
C ILE A 23 -20.94 42.36 -6.13
N ASP A 24 -21.16 41.72 -4.98
CA ASP A 24 -22.45 41.57 -4.32
C ASP A 24 -22.41 42.11 -2.86
N GLU A 25 -23.55 42.08 -2.17
CA GLU A 25 -23.68 42.57 -0.77
C GLU A 25 -22.81 41.78 0.22
N THR A 26 -22.54 40.50 -0.03
CA THR A 26 -21.68 39.66 0.82
C THR A 26 -20.21 39.99 0.60
N ILE A 27 -19.83 40.27 -0.66
CA ILE A 27 -18.50 40.74 -1.03
C ILE A 27 -18.24 42.13 -0.42
N GLU A 28 -19.12 43.11 -0.62
CA GLU A 28 -18.93 44.45 -0.02
C GLU A 28 -18.95 44.41 1.52
N THR A 29 -19.79 43.58 2.15
CA THR A 29 -19.76 43.40 3.61
C THR A 29 -18.38 42.89 4.08
N ASN A 30 -17.79 41.94 3.37
CA ASN A 30 -16.46 41.44 3.69
C ASN A 30 -15.33 42.42 3.37
N LEU A 31 -15.45 43.20 2.30
CA LEU A 31 -14.51 44.27 1.96
C LEU A 31 -14.57 45.42 2.96
N ALA A 32 -15.76 45.86 3.37
CA ALA A 32 -15.97 46.86 4.40
C ALA A 32 -15.34 46.43 5.74
N ALA A 33 -15.52 45.16 6.14
CA ALA A 33 -14.85 44.61 7.31
C ALA A 33 -13.31 44.60 7.17
N LEU A 34 -12.75 44.27 6.00
CA LEU A 34 -11.30 44.35 5.76
C LEU A 34 -10.77 45.79 5.80
N ARG A 35 -11.49 46.75 5.21
CA ARG A 35 -11.15 48.18 5.19
C ARG A 35 -11.14 48.82 6.60
N GLN A 36 -11.69 48.17 7.61
CA GLN A 36 -11.62 48.60 9.01
C GLN A 36 -10.39 48.07 9.78
N LEU A 37 -9.69 47.07 9.23
CA LEU A 37 -8.58 46.37 9.90
C LEU A 37 -7.19 46.88 9.48
N THR A 38 -7.08 47.51 8.31
CA THR A 38 -5.83 48.05 7.73
C THR A 38 -5.92 49.54 7.45
N ARG A 39 -4.77 50.24 7.54
CA ARG A 39 -4.55 51.59 7.02
C ARG A 39 -4.19 51.62 5.53
N GLY A 40 -3.84 50.48 4.95
CA GLY A 40 -3.69 50.29 3.51
C GLY A 40 -5.05 50.20 2.80
N GLU A 41 -5.05 50.24 1.47
CA GLU A 41 -6.29 50.12 0.71
C GLU A 41 -6.74 48.66 0.54
N VAL A 42 -8.05 48.42 0.46
CA VAL A 42 -8.60 47.09 0.12
C VAL A 42 -9.54 47.23 -1.07
N ILE A 43 -9.06 46.77 -2.23
CA ILE A 43 -9.77 46.83 -3.51
C ILE A 43 -10.09 45.41 -3.99
N TYR A 44 -11.30 45.25 -4.54
CA TYR A 44 -11.69 44.06 -5.28
C TYR A 44 -11.66 44.36 -6.78
N LEU A 45 -10.97 43.52 -7.55
CA LEU A 45 -10.92 43.58 -9.00
C LEU A 45 -11.47 42.25 -9.55
N PRO A 46 -12.72 42.21 -10.06
CA PRO A 46 -13.29 40.99 -10.63
C PRO A 46 -12.48 40.55 -11.85
N GLY A 47 -12.22 39.24 -11.96
CA GLY A 47 -11.48 38.67 -13.08
C GLY A 47 -11.41 37.14 -13.01
N ASP A 48 -11.38 36.49 -14.18
CA ASP A 48 -11.04 35.07 -14.29
C ASP A 48 -9.52 34.89 -14.41
N VAL A 49 -8.95 34.10 -13.50
CA VAL A 49 -7.52 33.76 -13.48
C VAL A 49 -7.09 32.99 -14.73
N THR A 50 -8.06 32.37 -15.43
CA THR A 50 -7.86 31.64 -16.69
C THR A 50 -7.94 32.54 -17.94
N ASP A 51 -8.21 33.85 -17.79
CA ASP A 51 -8.16 34.82 -18.89
C ASP A 51 -6.90 35.72 -18.77
N PRO A 52 -5.90 35.56 -19.68
CA PRO A 52 -4.68 36.36 -19.64
C PRO A 52 -4.93 37.85 -19.91
N THR A 53 -6.00 38.20 -20.62
CA THR A 53 -6.39 39.59 -20.90
C THR A 53 -6.88 40.28 -19.63
N GLN A 54 -7.71 39.59 -18.84
CA GLN A 54 -8.22 40.09 -17.57
C GLN A 54 -7.09 40.20 -16.55
N MET A 55 -6.21 39.21 -16.44
CA MET A 55 -5.06 39.25 -15.54
C MET A 55 -4.07 40.37 -15.91
N ALA A 56 -3.77 40.57 -17.20
CA ALA A 56 -2.92 41.67 -17.67
C ALA A 56 -3.57 43.05 -17.41
N ALA A 57 -4.88 43.19 -17.57
CA ALA A 57 -5.61 44.42 -17.24
C ALA A 57 -5.58 44.71 -15.72
N ILE A 58 -5.71 43.69 -14.88
CA ILE A 58 -5.58 43.80 -13.42
C ILE A 58 -4.17 44.24 -13.03
N LEU A 59 -3.12 43.61 -13.56
CA LEU A 59 -1.74 44.04 -13.27
C LEU A 59 -1.48 45.47 -13.74
N THR A 60 -1.94 45.84 -14.93
CA THR A 60 -1.83 47.21 -15.45
C THR A 60 -2.49 48.21 -14.51
N ARG A 61 -3.67 47.89 -13.97
CA ARG A 61 -4.36 48.73 -12.98
C ARG A 61 -3.57 48.84 -11.67
N ILE A 62 -3.09 47.72 -11.12
CA ILE A 62 -2.24 47.69 -9.91
C ILE A 62 -1.03 48.61 -10.07
N LYS A 63 -0.31 48.50 -11.19
CA LYS A 63 0.87 49.35 -11.46
C LYS A 63 0.50 50.82 -11.64
N SER A 64 -0.65 51.12 -12.25
CA SER A 64 -1.13 52.51 -12.41
C SER A 64 -1.55 53.18 -11.09
N SER A 65 -2.00 52.41 -10.09
CA SER A 65 -2.46 52.92 -8.79
C SER A 65 -1.38 52.88 -7.70
N TYR A 66 -0.50 51.87 -7.72
CA TYR A 66 0.43 51.58 -6.62
C TYR A 66 1.90 51.43 -7.06
N GLY A 67 2.21 51.58 -8.35
CA GLY A 67 3.58 51.54 -8.91
C GLY A 67 4.17 50.13 -9.07
N ARG A 68 4.09 49.27 -8.06
CA ARG A 68 4.56 47.87 -8.11
C ARG A 68 3.55 46.88 -7.51
N LEU A 69 3.72 45.61 -7.85
CA LEU A 69 3.21 44.47 -7.08
C LEU A 69 4.37 43.94 -6.21
N ASN A 70 4.14 43.72 -4.91
CA ASN A 70 5.14 43.16 -3.99
C ASN A 70 5.09 41.64 -3.89
N GLY A 71 3.90 41.06 -3.80
CA GLY A 71 3.74 39.62 -3.60
C GLY A 71 2.45 39.11 -4.19
N LEU A 72 2.46 37.83 -4.55
CA LEU A 72 1.31 37.14 -5.14
C LEU A 72 0.95 35.90 -4.34
N MET A 73 -0.34 35.69 -4.12
CA MET A 73 -0.89 34.53 -3.39
C MET A 73 -2.00 33.90 -4.22
N HIS A 74 -1.65 32.86 -4.96
CA HIS A 74 -2.56 32.12 -5.83
C HIS A 74 -3.40 31.16 -4.98
N ALA A 75 -4.60 31.60 -4.61
CA ALA A 75 -5.60 30.84 -3.87
C ALA A 75 -6.84 30.48 -4.70
N ALA A 76 -6.69 30.41 -6.03
CA ALA A 76 -7.74 29.97 -6.92
C ALA A 76 -7.92 28.44 -6.86
N GLY A 77 -9.16 28.00 -7.10
CA GLY A 77 -9.52 26.58 -7.08
C GLY A 77 -11.03 26.40 -7.11
N ILE A 78 -11.46 25.22 -7.54
CA ILE A 78 -12.85 24.74 -7.52
C ILE A 78 -12.81 23.36 -6.86
N GLN A 79 -13.90 22.98 -6.20
CA GLN A 79 -14.04 21.67 -5.57
C GLN A 79 -14.60 20.66 -6.58
N SER A 80 -14.09 19.43 -6.55
CA SER A 80 -14.52 18.32 -7.40
C SER A 80 -16.01 17.98 -7.24
N SER A 81 -16.61 17.46 -8.31
CA SER A 81 -17.96 16.92 -8.32
C SER A 81 -17.97 15.50 -8.89
N GLY A 82 -18.20 14.51 -8.01
CA GLY A 82 -18.20 13.09 -8.35
C GLY A 82 -16.85 12.41 -8.19
N THR A 83 -16.80 11.14 -8.59
CA THR A 83 -15.60 10.31 -8.66
C THR A 83 -15.13 10.16 -10.11
N ILE A 84 -13.85 9.80 -10.31
CA ILE A 84 -13.19 9.81 -11.63
C ILE A 84 -13.83 8.90 -12.70
N ASP A 85 -14.63 7.91 -12.29
CA ASP A 85 -15.43 7.05 -13.16
C ASP A 85 -16.74 7.70 -13.67
N GLN A 86 -17.17 8.81 -13.05
CA GLN A 86 -18.46 9.47 -13.28
C GLN A 86 -18.31 10.92 -13.76
N THR A 87 -17.24 11.63 -13.38
CA THR A 87 -17.00 13.02 -13.77
C THR A 87 -16.64 13.14 -15.26
N ALA A 88 -17.36 13.98 -16.01
CA ALA A 88 -17.05 14.18 -17.42
C ALA A 88 -15.76 15.00 -17.60
N TRP A 89 -14.98 14.75 -18.68
CA TRP A 89 -13.72 15.47 -18.94
C TRP A 89 -13.86 17.01 -18.91
N ARG A 90 -15.02 17.55 -19.29
CA ARG A 90 -15.30 18.99 -19.21
C ARG A 90 -15.33 19.52 -17.77
N GLU A 91 -15.86 18.74 -16.83
CA GLU A 91 -15.98 19.09 -15.41
C GLU A 91 -14.62 18.89 -14.73
N PHE A 92 -13.95 17.77 -15.03
CA PHE A 92 -12.57 17.48 -14.63
C PHE A 92 -11.62 18.63 -15.02
N ALA A 93 -11.66 19.06 -16.28
CA ALA A 93 -10.87 20.19 -16.77
C ALA A 93 -11.21 21.51 -16.08
N GLN A 94 -12.47 21.75 -15.69
CA GLN A 94 -12.86 22.95 -14.94
C GLN A 94 -12.25 23.00 -13.53
N VAL A 95 -12.02 21.86 -12.89
CA VAL A 95 -11.36 21.79 -11.57
C VAL A 95 -9.84 22.02 -11.69
N LEU A 96 -9.21 21.52 -12.77
CA LEU A 96 -7.81 21.79 -13.10
C LEU A 96 -7.56 23.26 -13.44
N ALA A 97 -8.36 23.83 -14.36
CA ALA A 97 -8.16 25.14 -14.98
C ALA A 97 -7.71 26.29 -14.05
N PRO A 98 -8.37 26.57 -12.90
CA PRO A 98 -7.97 27.69 -12.04
C PRO A 98 -6.58 27.52 -11.42
N LYS A 99 -6.08 26.28 -11.27
CA LYS A 99 -4.78 25.96 -10.67
C LYS A 99 -3.69 25.65 -11.71
N VAL A 100 -4.07 25.09 -12.85
CA VAL A 100 -3.15 24.73 -13.95
C VAL A 100 -2.95 25.92 -14.87
N GLU A 101 -3.90 26.22 -15.77
CA GLU A 101 -3.83 27.42 -16.62
C GLU A 101 -3.72 28.71 -15.81
N GLY A 102 -4.44 28.82 -14.69
CA GLY A 102 -4.42 30.02 -13.85
C GLY A 102 -3.06 30.33 -13.21
N ALA A 103 -2.26 29.34 -12.84
CA ALA A 103 -0.91 29.57 -12.32
C ALA A 103 0.06 29.96 -13.44
N LEU A 104 -0.02 29.30 -14.60
CA LEU A 104 0.75 29.60 -15.80
C LEU A 104 0.51 31.03 -16.30
N ILE A 105 -0.75 31.43 -16.43
CA ILE A 105 -1.17 32.76 -16.88
C ILE A 105 -0.69 33.84 -15.93
N VAL A 106 -0.88 33.65 -14.62
CA VAL A 106 -0.51 34.65 -13.61
C VAL A 106 1.01 34.83 -13.53
N ASP A 107 1.79 33.76 -13.63
CA ASP A 107 3.26 33.85 -13.70
C ASP A 107 3.74 34.55 -14.97
N GLU A 108 3.22 34.20 -16.15
CA GLU A 108 3.65 34.83 -17.41
C GLU A 108 3.21 36.30 -17.51
N VAL A 109 2.07 36.67 -16.91
CA VAL A 109 1.64 38.08 -16.76
C VAL A 109 2.53 38.84 -15.77
N THR A 110 3.03 38.20 -14.70
CA THR A 110 3.84 38.86 -13.65
C THR A 110 5.35 38.65 -13.77
N LYS A 111 5.83 38.03 -14.85
CA LYS A 111 7.22 37.60 -15.03
C LYS A 111 8.29 38.68 -14.86
N ASP A 112 7.97 39.90 -15.32
CA ASP A 112 8.86 41.06 -15.32
C ASP A 112 8.74 41.88 -14.02
N GLU A 113 7.78 41.55 -13.15
CA GLU A 113 7.56 42.25 -11.89
C GLU A 113 8.61 41.90 -10.84
N ASP A 114 8.99 42.91 -10.06
CA ASP A 114 9.89 42.78 -8.91
C ASP A 114 9.12 42.18 -7.72
N LEU A 115 8.73 40.90 -7.83
CA LEU A 115 8.05 40.19 -6.74
C LEU A 115 9.05 39.78 -5.66
N ASP A 116 8.64 39.95 -4.41
CA ASP A 116 9.30 39.46 -3.22
C ASP A 116 8.90 37.98 -2.97
N LEU A 117 7.62 37.63 -3.21
CA LEU A 117 7.04 36.30 -2.98
C LEU A 117 5.96 35.91 -4.01
N PHE A 118 5.88 34.61 -4.32
CA PHE A 118 4.90 33.98 -5.20
C PHE A 118 4.43 32.66 -4.57
N VAL A 119 3.32 32.71 -3.84
CA VAL A 119 2.82 31.59 -3.02
C VAL A 119 1.63 30.92 -3.68
N LEU A 120 1.62 29.58 -3.71
CA LEU A 120 0.57 28.74 -4.26
C LEU A 120 -0.14 27.99 -3.14
N PHE A 121 -1.47 28.05 -3.11
CA PHE A 121 -2.29 27.33 -2.13
C PHE A 121 -2.66 25.96 -2.69
N SER A 122 -1.78 25.00 -2.42
CA SER A 122 -1.97 23.57 -2.72
C SER A 122 -2.72 22.87 -1.58
N SER A 123 -2.78 21.54 -1.59
CA SER A 123 -3.44 20.73 -0.57
C SER A 123 -2.67 19.45 -0.28
N THR A 124 -2.83 18.87 0.91
CA THR A 124 -2.28 17.55 1.26
C THR A 124 -2.70 16.47 0.26
N ALA A 125 -3.86 16.63 -0.39
CA ALA A 125 -4.35 15.73 -1.44
C ALA A 125 -3.40 15.56 -2.64
N ALA A 126 -2.48 16.48 -2.89
CA ALA A 126 -1.41 16.34 -3.90
C ALA A 126 -0.33 15.30 -3.53
N VAL A 127 -0.35 14.81 -2.30
CA VAL A 127 0.60 13.82 -1.75
C VAL A 127 -0.13 12.56 -1.27
N VAL A 128 -1.27 12.71 -0.58
CA VAL A 128 -2.02 11.57 0.01
C VAL A 128 -3.24 11.13 -0.81
N GLY A 129 -3.49 11.76 -1.96
CA GLY A 129 -4.69 11.56 -2.79
C GLY A 129 -5.90 12.37 -2.32
N ASP A 130 -6.92 12.44 -3.17
CA ASP A 130 -8.26 12.92 -2.81
C ASP A 130 -9.24 11.74 -2.67
N PHE A 131 -10.53 12.03 -2.44
CA PHE A 131 -11.57 11.02 -2.20
C PHE A 131 -12.07 10.33 -3.48
N GLY A 132 -11.17 10.02 -4.42
CA GLY A 132 -11.46 9.30 -5.66
C GLY A 132 -11.93 10.18 -6.82
N SER A 133 -11.76 11.51 -6.73
CA SER A 133 -12.06 12.45 -7.81
C SER A 133 -10.90 12.63 -8.79
N GLY A 134 -9.66 12.56 -8.31
CA GLY A 134 -8.41 12.65 -9.07
C GLY A 134 -8.07 14.05 -9.60
N ASP A 135 -9.06 14.80 -10.08
CA ASP A 135 -8.92 16.16 -10.62
C ASP A 135 -8.28 17.13 -9.62
N TYR A 136 -8.76 17.17 -8.38
CA TYR A 136 -8.25 18.06 -7.34
C TYR A 136 -6.86 17.63 -6.86
N ALA A 137 -6.60 16.33 -6.68
CA ALA A 137 -5.25 15.84 -6.39
C ALA A 137 -4.25 16.26 -7.49
N ILE A 138 -4.59 16.09 -8.77
CA ILE A 138 -3.76 16.46 -9.92
C ILE A 138 -3.57 17.99 -10.01
N ALA A 139 -4.65 18.77 -9.85
CA ALA A 139 -4.62 20.22 -9.92
C ALA A 139 -3.73 20.84 -8.83
N ASN A 140 -3.69 20.24 -7.64
CA ASN A 140 -2.78 20.65 -6.56
C ASN A 140 -1.35 20.12 -6.79
N ARG A 141 -1.18 18.89 -7.29
CA ARG A 141 0.15 18.35 -7.65
C ARG A 141 0.86 19.18 -8.71
N PHE A 142 0.11 19.74 -9.67
CA PHE A 142 0.65 20.69 -10.64
C PHE A 142 1.27 21.92 -9.96
N LEU A 143 0.60 22.51 -8.96
CA LEU A 143 1.13 23.67 -8.22
C LEU A 143 2.47 23.34 -7.51
N ASP A 144 2.59 22.14 -6.96
CA ASP A 144 3.79 21.69 -6.26
C ASP A 144 5.01 21.60 -7.19
N GLU A 145 4.85 20.99 -8.37
CA GLU A 145 5.91 20.94 -9.40
C GLU A 145 6.14 22.31 -10.04
N PHE A 146 5.09 23.12 -10.21
CA PHE A 146 5.15 24.47 -10.76
C PHE A 146 5.98 25.41 -9.87
N ALA A 147 5.86 25.31 -8.54
CA ALA A 147 6.72 26.07 -7.62
C ALA A 147 8.21 25.73 -7.79
N HIS A 148 8.54 24.43 -7.93
CA HIS A 148 9.92 23.97 -8.18
C HIS A 148 10.44 24.38 -9.58
N TRP A 149 9.58 24.36 -10.59
CA TRP A 149 9.91 24.85 -11.94
C TRP A 149 10.16 26.37 -11.93
N ARG A 150 9.28 27.15 -11.31
CA ARG A 150 9.40 28.60 -11.19
C ARG A 150 10.65 28.99 -10.40
N ALA A 151 10.99 28.27 -9.33
CA ALA A 151 12.22 28.50 -8.58
C ALA A 151 13.49 28.38 -9.46
N LYS A 152 13.56 27.38 -10.35
CA LYS A 152 14.65 27.26 -11.34
C LYS A 152 14.69 28.43 -12.33
N LEU A 153 13.54 29.02 -12.68
CA LEU A 153 13.52 30.25 -13.47
C LEU A 153 14.01 31.48 -12.69
N VAL A 154 13.80 31.53 -11.37
CA VAL A 154 14.36 32.59 -10.50
C VAL A 154 15.88 32.46 -10.39
N GLU A 155 16.42 31.24 -10.23
CA GLU A 155 17.87 30.96 -10.30
C GLU A 155 18.47 31.41 -11.64
N GLN A 156 17.75 31.17 -12.74
CA GLN A 156 18.11 31.60 -14.10
C GLN A 156 17.83 33.09 -14.38
N LYS A 157 17.31 33.84 -13.41
CA LYS A 157 16.94 35.28 -13.52
C LYS A 157 15.86 35.59 -14.57
N GLN A 158 15.06 34.59 -14.96
CA GLN A 158 13.91 34.71 -15.87
C GLN A 158 12.58 34.98 -15.13
N ARG A 159 12.61 34.90 -13.79
CA ARG A 159 11.54 35.23 -12.84
C ARG A 159 12.13 35.84 -11.58
N LYS A 160 11.26 36.37 -10.70
CA LYS A 160 11.63 36.95 -9.40
C LYS A 160 10.70 36.48 -8.27
N GLY A 161 11.15 36.63 -7.03
CA GLY A 161 10.41 36.32 -5.81
C GLY A 161 10.49 34.84 -5.39
N HIS A 162 10.47 34.60 -4.07
CA HIS A 162 10.48 33.26 -3.51
C HIS A 162 9.21 32.49 -3.95
N SER A 163 9.40 31.33 -4.57
CA SER A 163 8.31 30.52 -5.16
C SER A 163 8.00 29.33 -4.27
N LEU A 164 6.79 29.26 -3.73
CA LEU A 164 6.42 28.38 -2.61
C LEU A 164 5.03 27.76 -2.77
N SER A 165 4.94 26.44 -2.87
CA SER A 165 3.68 25.70 -2.72
C SER A 165 3.44 25.30 -1.27
N LEU A 166 2.22 25.53 -0.77
CA LEU A 166 1.79 25.15 0.57
C LEU A 166 0.67 24.10 0.48
N ASN A 167 0.98 22.85 0.83
CA ASN A 167 0.01 21.76 0.85
C ASN A 167 -0.81 21.82 2.15
N TRP A 168 -1.98 22.46 2.10
CA TRP A 168 -2.86 22.61 3.26
C TRP A 168 -3.73 21.37 3.54
N PRO A 169 -3.92 21.00 4.82
CA PRO A 169 -4.88 19.99 5.26
C PRO A 169 -6.29 20.61 5.37
N LEU A 170 -7.24 19.89 5.98
CA LEU A 170 -8.57 20.42 6.28
C LEU A 170 -8.49 21.52 7.35
N TRP A 171 -8.95 22.73 7.04
CA TRP A 171 -9.11 23.82 8.01
C TRP A 171 -10.45 23.68 8.76
N ARG A 172 -10.52 24.07 10.03
CA ARG A 172 -11.80 24.16 10.77
C ARG A 172 -12.71 25.25 10.19
N GLU A 173 -12.10 26.36 9.80
CA GLU A 173 -12.78 27.55 9.29
C GLU A 173 -12.33 27.88 7.86
N GLY A 174 -13.27 28.30 7.01
CA GLY A 174 -12.97 28.52 5.59
C GLY A 174 -12.70 27.22 4.83
N GLY A 175 -11.78 27.28 3.86
CA GLY A 175 -11.44 26.16 2.96
C GLY A 175 -12.55 25.76 1.99
N MET A 176 -12.27 24.72 1.20
CA MET A 176 -13.30 23.91 0.53
C MET A 176 -13.81 22.87 1.53
N LYS A 177 -15.11 22.54 1.49
CA LYS A 177 -15.74 21.70 2.51
C LYS A 177 -16.18 20.36 1.93
N PHE A 178 -15.57 19.29 2.43
CA PHE A 178 -16.06 17.92 2.22
C PHE A 178 -17.34 17.69 3.02
N SER A 179 -18.03 16.57 2.76
CA SER A 179 -19.15 16.17 3.61
C SER A 179 -18.66 15.88 5.04
N PRO A 180 -19.48 16.11 6.09
CA PRO A 180 -19.07 15.86 7.47
C PRO A 180 -18.56 14.43 7.71
N GLU A 181 -19.15 13.46 7.01
CA GLU A 181 -18.85 12.03 7.12
C GLU A 181 -17.47 11.70 6.54
N ALA A 182 -17.17 12.22 5.34
CA ALA A 182 -15.88 12.02 4.69
C ALA A 182 -14.74 12.72 5.46
N ALA A 183 -14.98 13.94 5.94
CA ALA A 183 -14.03 14.67 6.78
C ALA A 183 -13.76 13.93 8.10
N THR A 184 -14.80 13.42 8.78
CA THR A 184 -14.65 12.66 10.02
C THR A 184 -13.86 11.38 9.81
N LEU A 185 -14.19 10.61 8.75
CA LEU A 185 -13.50 9.36 8.43
C LEU A 185 -12.01 9.58 8.10
N TYR A 186 -11.69 10.62 7.31
CA TYR A 186 -10.31 10.99 6.97
C TYR A 186 -9.49 11.37 8.21
N LEU A 187 -10.01 12.24 9.08
CA LEU A 187 -9.30 12.69 10.28
C LEU A 187 -9.09 11.52 11.26
N GLN A 188 -10.12 10.69 11.49
CA GLN A 188 -10.02 9.52 12.36
C GLN A 188 -9.02 8.47 11.87
N SER A 189 -8.96 8.21 10.55
CA SER A 189 -8.06 7.19 9.97
C SER A 189 -6.61 7.68 9.87
N SER A 190 -6.38 8.91 9.41
CA SER A 190 -5.04 9.47 9.20
C SER A 190 -4.36 10.04 10.45
N GLY A 191 -5.04 10.04 11.60
CA GLY A 191 -4.55 10.65 12.85
C GLY A 191 -4.51 12.18 12.83
N GLN A 192 -5.05 12.81 11.79
CA GLN A 192 -5.09 14.26 11.64
C GLN A 192 -6.25 14.89 12.41
N GLN A 193 -6.15 16.19 12.68
CA GLN A 193 -7.25 17.05 13.15
C GLN A 193 -7.46 18.23 12.18
N PHE A 194 -8.58 18.93 12.33
CA PHE A 194 -8.78 20.19 11.62
C PHE A 194 -7.71 21.21 12.03
N LEU A 195 -7.07 21.86 11.06
CA LEU A 195 -6.14 22.96 11.28
C LEU A 195 -6.90 24.20 11.74
N GLU A 196 -6.49 24.76 12.88
CA GLU A 196 -7.10 25.98 13.42
C GLU A 196 -6.58 27.23 12.70
N SER A 197 -7.42 28.26 12.58
CA SER A 197 -7.07 29.53 11.93
C SER A 197 -5.78 30.15 12.49
N ALA A 198 -5.57 30.11 13.80
CA ALA A 198 -4.36 30.62 14.44
C ALA A 198 -3.12 29.71 14.29
N GLU A 199 -3.30 28.41 14.04
CA GLU A 199 -2.19 27.50 13.74
C GLU A 199 -1.72 27.69 12.29
N GLY A 200 -2.65 27.68 11.34
CA GLY A 200 -2.35 27.83 9.91
C GLY A 200 -1.68 29.15 9.58
N LEU A 201 -2.03 30.24 10.28
CA LEU A 201 -1.37 31.54 10.09
C LEU A 201 0.07 31.56 10.61
N ARG A 202 0.37 30.95 11.76
CA ARG A 202 1.77 30.81 12.23
C ARG A 202 2.60 29.93 11.29
N LEU A 203 2.02 28.84 10.80
CA LEU A 203 2.68 27.92 9.87
C LEU A 203 2.89 28.57 8.49
N PHE A 204 2.00 29.47 8.06
CA PHE A 204 2.19 30.30 6.87
C PHE A 204 3.43 31.20 7.01
N GLU A 205 3.56 31.96 8.10
CA GLU A 205 4.74 32.81 8.36
C GLU A 205 6.05 32.00 8.40
N GLN A 206 6.04 30.88 9.12
CA GLN A 206 7.21 29.99 9.20
C GLN A 206 7.59 29.47 7.80
N SER A 207 6.60 29.09 6.98
CA SER A 207 6.84 28.61 5.62
C SER A 207 7.40 29.70 4.69
N LEU A 208 7.01 30.97 4.85
CA LEU A 208 7.59 32.08 4.09
C LEU A 208 9.09 32.30 4.36
N SER A 209 9.61 31.84 5.50
CA SER A 209 11.04 31.87 5.83
C SER A 209 11.82 30.63 5.37
N SER A 210 11.15 29.69 4.70
CA SER A 210 11.76 28.46 4.18
C SER A 210 12.63 28.73 2.94
N THR A 211 13.66 27.92 2.74
CA THR A 211 14.41 27.85 1.47
C THR A 211 13.85 26.80 0.51
N ARG A 212 12.80 26.06 0.90
CA ARG A 212 12.15 25.03 0.07
C ARG A 212 11.04 25.64 -0.78
N SER A 213 10.86 25.15 -2.00
CA SER A 213 9.75 25.55 -2.88
C SER A 213 8.42 24.83 -2.59
N GLN A 214 8.41 23.88 -1.65
CA GLN A 214 7.21 23.19 -1.19
C GLN A 214 7.29 22.95 0.31
N VAL A 215 6.18 23.16 1.02
CA VAL A 215 5.98 22.77 2.42
C VAL A 215 4.62 22.12 2.56
N ILE A 216 4.57 20.95 3.23
CA ILE A 216 3.33 20.26 3.56
C ILE A 216 3.00 20.40 5.05
N VAL A 217 1.72 20.67 5.34
CA VAL A 217 1.22 20.91 6.69
C VAL A 217 0.27 19.79 7.10
N PHE A 218 0.54 19.20 8.26
CA PHE A 218 -0.36 18.31 8.98
C PHE A 218 -0.52 18.81 10.41
N SER A 219 -1.72 18.69 10.97
CA SER A 219 -2.02 18.92 12.40
C SER A 219 -2.68 17.66 12.95
N GLY A 220 -2.35 17.23 14.18
CA GLY A 220 -2.89 16.02 14.80
C GLY A 220 -1.82 15.16 15.50
N GLN A 221 -2.07 13.85 15.59
CA GLN A 221 -1.27 12.90 16.36
C GLN A 221 -0.03 12.45 15.57
N MET A 222 1.14 13.00 15.92
CA MET A 222 2.41 12.84 15.17
C MET A 222 2.75 11.40 14.77
N HIS A 223 2.67 10.43 15.68
CA HIS A 223 2.94 9.01 15.40
C HIS A 223 1.98 8.46 14.33
N ARG A 224 0.67 8.64 14.51
CA ARG A 224 -0.34 8.15 13.55
C ARG A 224 -0.25 8.84 12.20
N ILE A 225 0.16 10.12 12.16
CA ILE A 225 0.45 10.84 10.91
C ILE A 225 1.69 10.25 10.22
N ARG A 226 2.77 9.91 10.94
CA ARG A 226 3.95 9.24 10.37
C ARG A 226 3.62 7.85 9.85
N GLN A 227 2.90 7.05 10.61
CA GLN A 227 2.39 5.73 10.22
C GLN A 227 1.52 5.83 8.95
N PHE A 228 0.56 6.76 8.90
CA PHE A 228 -0.29 7.02 7.73
C PHE A 228 0.49 7.44 6.48
N LEU A 229 1.63 8.13 6.66
CA LEU A 229 2.53 8.54 5.57
C LEU A 229 3.62 7.49 5.24
N GLY A 230 3.64 6.33 5.91
CA GLY A 230 4.68 5.31 5.73
C GLY A 230 6.08 5.73 6.18
N LEU A 231 6.18 6.69 7.11
CA LEU A 231 7.43 7.30 7.58
C LEU A 231 8.05 6.63 8.82
N GLU A 232 7.48 5.49 9.25
CA GLU A 232 7.98 4.66 10.35
C GLU A 232 8.39 3.30 9.79
N SER A 233 9.70 3.03 9.79
CA SER A 233 10.26 1.73 9.43
C SER A 233 9.99 0.74 10.55
N VAL A 234 9.35 -0.39 10.25
CA VAL A 234 9.21 -1.51 11.19
C VAL A 234 10.61 -2.03 11.53
N SER A 235 11.08 -1.72 12.73
CA SER A 235 12.29 -2.33 13.28
C SER A 235 11.98 -3.77 13.68
N VAL A 236 12.22 -4.71 12.77
CA VAL A 236 12.21 -6.14 13.08
C VAL A 236 13.23 -6.35 14.20
N GLN A 237 12.77 -6.80 15.37
CA GLN A 237 13.66 -7.12 16.48
C GLN A 237 14.48 -8.34 16.10
N ALA A 238 15.80 -8.18 16.02
CA ALA A 238 16.71 -9.31 15.99
C ALA A 238 16.70 -9.98 17.38
N GLU A 239 16.68 -11.31 17.40
CA GLU A 239 16.77 -12.09 18.64
C GLU A 239 18.15 -11.88 19.29
N GLU A 240 18.21 -11.41 20.54
CA GLU A 240 19.48 -11.37 21.30
C GLU A 240 19.75 -12.72 21.99
N PRO A 241 21.02 -13.20 22.00
CA PRO A 241 21.39 -14.45 22.67
C PRO A 241 21.33 -14.39 24.21
N PHE A 242 21.36 -15.58 24.82
CA PHE A 242 21.24 -15.83 26.25
C PHE A 242 22.62 -15.97 26.93
N GLU A 243 22.93 -15.16 27.95
CA GLU A 243 23.94 -15.43 29.03
C GLU A 243 23.81 -14.33 30.12
N GLU A 244 23.34 -14.64 31.34
CA GLU A 244 24.07 -15.10 32.55
C GLU A 244 24.68 -14.00 33.46
N ASP A 245 23.94 -13.71 34.54
CA ASP A 245 24.37 -13.56 35.95
C ASP A 245 25.71 -12.83 36.29
N ARG A 246 25.67 -11.52 36.66
CA ARG A 246 26.01 -11.02 38.03
C ARG A 246 25.95 -9.49 38.21
N PRO A 247 25.86 -8.98 39.47
CA PRO A 247 25.20 -7.69 39.75
C PRO A 247 26.11 -6.58 40.29
N SER A 248 25.64 -5.33 40.22
CA SER A 248 26.00 -4.30 41.21
C SER A 248 24.95 -3.21 41.44
N THR A 249 25.03 -2.68 42.66
CA THR A 249 24.47 -1.45 43.25
C THR A 249 25.27 -0.19 42.82
N GLY A 250 25.04 1.04 43.34
CA GLY A 250 23.95 1.52 44.21
C GLY A 250 23.72 3.15 44.48
N ASP A 251 21.96 4.49 45.08
CA ASP A 251 20.47 4.63 45.36
C ASP A 251 20.01 6.00 44.79
N THR A 252 18.94 6.06 43.98
CA THR A 252 18.01 7.22 44.00
C THR A 252 16.63 6.91 43.39
N VAL A 253 15.57 7.33 44.09
CA VAL A 253 14.16 6.99 43.82
C VAL A 253 13.30 8.27 43.79
N VAL A 254 12.25 8.28 42.96
CA VAL A 254 11.06 9.16 43.13
C VAL A 254 9.91 8.29 43.64
N ILE A 255 9.17 8.76 44.65
CA ILE A 255 8.17 7.95 45.38
C ILE A 255 6.74 8.42 45.05
N GLU A 256 5.89 7.50 44.61
CA GLU A 256 4.42 7.60 44.54
C GLU A 256 3.81 6.22 44.98
N PRO A 257 2.50 6.10 45.32
CA PRO A 257 2.13 5.25 46.49
C PRO A 257 1.18 4.03 46.29
N ASN A 258 1.26 3.13 47.29
CA ASN A 258 0.23 2.24 47.86
C ASN A 258 -0.20 0.89 47.22
N GLY A 259 -0.03 -0.17 48.03
CA GLY A 259 -0.85 -1.39 48.02
C GLY A 259 -0.06 -2.71 47.81
N PRO A 260 -0.41 -3.80 48.50
CA PRO A 260 0.17 -5.11 48.21
C PRO A 260 -0.39 -5.64 46.88
N ALA A 261 0.51 -5.92 45.92
CA ALA A 261 0.14 -6.31 44.57
C ALA A 261 -0.81 -7.54 44.53
N LEU A 262 -1.81 -7.47 43.65
CA LEU A 262 -2.75 -8.58 43.43
C LEU A 262 -2.02 -9.78 42.83
N SER A 263 -2.23 -10.97 43.40
CA SER A 263 -1.73 -12.20 42.79
C SER A 263 -2.43 -12.49 41.46
N GLU A 264 -1.70 -13.09 40.52
CA GLU A 264 -2.13 -13.27 39.13
C GLU A 264 -3.44 -14.09 39.03
N GLU A 265 -3.54 -15.18 39.79
CA GLU A 265 -4.77 -15.96 39.93
C GLU A 265 -5.98 -15.16 40.45
N ARG A 266 -5.74 -14.11 41.25
CA ARG A 266 -6.79 -13.24 41.79
C ARG A 266 -7.17 -12.18 40.75
N LEU A 267 -6.20 -11.65 40.01
CA LEU A 267 -6.42 -10.70 38.93
C LEU A 267 -7.22 -11.36 37.78
N LYS A 268 -6.83 -12.57 37.34
CA LYS A 268 -7.57 -13.37 36.35
C LYS A 268 -9.02 -13.62 36.75
N ARG A 269 -9.26 -13.99 38.01
CA ARG A 269 -10.63 -14.18 38.54
C ARG A 269 -11.47 -12.90 38.57
N LEU A 270 -10.86 -11.74 38.78
CA LEU A 270 -11.55 -10.45 38.73
C LEU A 270 -11.91 -10.08 37.28
N ILE A 271 -10.95 -10.18 36.34
CA ILE A 271 -11.17 -9.91 34.92
C ILE A 271 -12.27 -10.84 34.35
N VAL A 272 -12.15 -12.16 34.52
CA VAL A 272 -13.17 -13.13 34.03
C VAL A 272 -14.57 -12.83 34.60
N ALA A 273 -14.68 -12.52 35.89
CA ALA A 273 -15.97 -12.21 36.51
C ALA A 273 -16.61 -10.92 35.94
N ASP A 274 -15.79 -9.93 35.58
CA ASP A 274 -16.22 -8.64 35.07
C ASP A 274 -16.52 -8.68 33.56
N LEU A 275 -15.73 -9.42 32.78
CA LEU A 275 -16.03 -9.76 31.38
C LEU A 275 -17.37 -10.52 31.29
N LYS A 276 -17.61 -11.54 32.12
CA LYS A 276 -18.92 -12.23 32.17
C LYS A 276 -20.05 -11.27 32.57
N ARG A 277 -19.80 -10.25 33.41
CA ARG A 277 -20.78 -9.21 33.76
C ARG A 277 -21.10 -8.32 32.55
N GLN A 278 -20.10 -7.85 31.80
CA GLN A 278 -20.33 -7.04 30.60
C GLN A 278 -21.05 -7.83 29.50
N VAL A 279 -20.61 -9.07 29.21
CA VAL A 279 -21.26 -9.99 28.27
C VAL A 279 -22.72 -10.27 28.66
N SER A 280 -22.99 -10.54 29.93
CA SER A 280 -24.35 -10.69 30.48
C SER A 280 -25.20 -9.41 30.32
N THR A 281 -24.60 -8.23 30.50
CA THR A 281 -25.30 -6.94 30.37
C THR A 281 -25.70 -6.63 28.92
N ILE A 282 -24.85 -6.98 27.95
CA ILE A 282 -25.12 -6.77 26.51
C ILE A 282 -26.14 -7.80 25.98
N THR A 283 -25.94 -9.09 26.28
CA THR A 283 -26.78 -10.19 25.77
C THR A 283 -28.09 -10.39 26.53
N LYS A 284 -28.16 -9.93 27.78
CA LYS A 284 -29.19 -10.24 28.79
C LYS A 284 -29.24 -11.72 29.22
N ALA A 285 -28.25 -12.52 28.84
CA ALA A 285 -28.05 -13.86 29.38
C ALA A 285 -27.64 -13.81 30.86
N LYS A 286 -27.93 -14.86 31.64
CA LYS A 286 -27.48 -14.95 33.03
C LYS A 286 -25.99 -15.28 33.09
N THR A 287 -25.26 -14.65 34.01
CA THR A 287 -23.84 -14.93 34.25
C THR A 287 -23.55 -16.39 34.60
N GLU A 288 -24.51 -17.11 35.19
CA GLU A 288 -24.46 -18.55 35.49
C GLU A 288 -24.48 -19.44 34.23
N GLN A 289 -24.90 -18.92 33.08
CA GLN A 289 -25.07 -19.66 31.82
C GLN A 289 -23.95 -19.35 30.80
N LEU A 290 -23.01 -18.47 31.15
CA LEU A 290 -21.86 -18.15 30.32
C LEU A 290 -20.71 -19.08 30.70
N ASP A 291 -20.35 -20.01 29.81
CA ASP A 291 -19.06 -20.71 29.92
C ASP A 291 -17.89 -19.72 29.73
N GLY A 292 -16.69 -20.06 30.23
CA GLY A 292 -15.48 -19.26 30.02
C GLY A 292 -14.81 -19.54 28.67
N ASP A 293 -14.92 -20.78 28.19
CA ASP A 293 -14.20 -21.30 27.02
C ASP A 293 -15.07 -21.42 25.76
N GLU A 294 -16.36 -21.11 25.87
CA GLU A 294 -17.28 -21.01 24.73
C GLU A 294 -17.13 -19.66 24.00
N ASN A 295 -17.34 -19.69 22.68
CA ASN A 295 -17.15 -18.53 21.81
C ASN A 295 -18.19 -17.44 22.06
N LEU A 296 -17.77 -16.17 22.13
CA LEU A 296 -18.65 -15.02 22.39
C LEU A 296 -19.82 -14.90 21.40
N GLY A 297 -19.64 -15.32 20.14
CA GLY A 297 -20.70 -15.37 19.13
C GLY A 297 -21.80 -16.40 19.43
N ALA A 298 -21.51 -17.48 20.15
CA ALA A 298 -22.50 -18.48 20.57
C ALA A 298 -23.50 -17.91 21.59
N PHE A 299 -23.06 -16.94 22.41
CA PHE A 299 -23.92 -16.16 23.30
C PHE A 299 -24.70 -15.03 22.60
N GLY A 300 -24.59 -14.92 21.26
CA GLY A 300 -25.34 -13.98 20.45
C GLY A 300 -24.71 -12.60 20.27
N LEU A 301 -23.41 -12.43 20.55
CA LEU A 301 -22.71 -11.18 20.24
C LEU A 301 -22.40 -11.09 18.74
N ASP A 302 -23.10 -10.21 18.04
CA ASP A 302 -22.77 -9.80 16.67
C ASP A 302 -21.64 -8.76 16.61
N SER A 303 -21.23 -8.35 15.40
CA SER A 303 -20.15 -7.36 15.21
C SER A 303 -20.45 -5.96 15.76
N ILE A 304 -21.72 -5.61 16.01
CA ILE A 304 -22.12 -4.35 16.65
C ILE A 304 -22.01 -4.51 18.17
N MET A 305 -22.45 -5.64 18.72
CA MET A 305 -22.32 -5.97 20.14
C MET A 305 -20.85 -6.16 20.56
N LEU A 306 -20.02 -6.79 19.74
CA LEU A 306 -18.57 -6.88 19.96
C LEU A 306 -17.90 -5.50 19.89
N LYS A 307 -18.34 -4.61 18.99
CA LYS A 307 -17.86 -3.21 18.97
C LYS A 307 -18.30 -2.44 20.22
N GLN A 308 -19.52 -2.68 20.72
CA GLN A 308 -19.97 -2.07 21.98
C GLN A 308 -19.18 -2.61 23.18
N LEU A 309 -18.87 -3.92 23.21
CA LEU A 309 -18.01 -4.53 24.21
C LEU A 309 -16.59 -3.94 24.16
N ALA A 310 -16.00 -3.78 22.97
CA ALA A 310 -14.72 -3.10 22.78
C ALA A 310 -14.72 -1.69 23.39
N VAL A 311 -15.69 -0.85 23.02
CA VAL A 311 -15.84 0.52 23.55
C VAL A 311 -16.08 0.54 25.05
N ASN A 312 -16.86 -0.40 25.60
CA ASN A 312 -17.11 -0.48 27.04
C ASN A 312 -15.85 -0.88 27.83
N LEU A 313 -14.98 -1.73 27.28
CA LEU A 313 -13.76 -2.20 27.95
C LEU A 313 -12.62 -1.18 27.82
N ASP A 314 -12.50 -0.52 26.66
CA ASP A 314 -11.66 0.66 26.41
C ASP A 314 -11.98 1.78 27.41
N GLN A 315 -13.26 2.19 27.49
CA GLN A 315 -13.71 3.20 28.46
C GLN A 315 -13.60 2.78 29.92
N GLN A 316 -13.62 1.47 30.23
CA GLN A 316 -13.58 1.01 31.63
C GLN A 316 -12.14 0.85 32.15
N TYR A 317 -11.21 0.34 31.34
CA TYR A 317 -9.84 0.02 31.78
C TYR A 317 -8.74 0.90 31.14
N GLU A 318 -9.09 1.84 30.25
CA GLU A 318 -8.16 2.72 29.52
C GLU A 318 -7.16 1.92 28.65
N VAL A 319 -7.67 0.96 27.85
CA VAL A 319 -6.88 0.04 27.00
C VAL A 319 -7.39 0.00 25.56
N GLU A 320 -6.48 0.11 24.57
CA GLU A 320 -6.83 0.20 23.14
C GLU A 320 -7.29 -1.15 22.54
N LEU A 321 -8.51 -1.56 22.89
CA LEU A 321 -9.13 -2.78 22.38
C LEU A 321 -9.72 -2.56 20.98
N THR A 322 -8.90 -2.79 19.97
CA THR A 322 -9.39 -2.87 18.58
C THR A 322 -10.40 -4.03 18.43
N PRO A 323 -11.47 -3.88 17.62
CA PRO A 323 -12.47 -4.96 17.44
C PRO A 323 -11.90 -6.28 16.91
N THR A 324 -10.70 -6.26 16.30
CA THR A 324 -9.90 -7.41 15.88
C THR A 324 -9.53 -8.34 17.03
N VAL A 325 -9.27 -7.83 18.24
CA VAL A 325 -8.90 -8.65 19.42
C VAL A 325 -9.97 -9.69 19.73
N PHE A 326 -11.25 -9.41 19.47
CA PHE A 326 -12.37 -10.33 19.75
C PHE A 326 -12.50 -11.48 18.72
N PHE A 327 -11.74 -11.43 17.62
CA PHE A 327 -11.64 -12.54 16.66
C PHE A 327 -10.49 -13.49 17.04
N GLU A 328 -9.38 -12.94 17.52
CA GLU A 328 -8.21 -13.70 18.01
C GLU A 328 -8.49 -14.31 19.38
N HIS A 329 -9.01 -13.52 20.32
CA HIS A 329 -9.36 -13.91 21.69
C HIS A 329 -10.88 -14.01 21.86
N SER A 330 -11.47 -14.96 21.13
CA SER A 330 -12.93 -15.07 20.94
C SER A 330 -13.72 -15.73 22.09
N THR A 331 -13.10 -15.96 23.24
CA THR A 331 -13.72 -16.54 24.47
C THR A 331 -13.46 -15.64 25.68
N VAL A 332 -14.24 -15.80 26.76
CA VAL A 332 -14.06 -14.95 27.95
C VAL A 332 -12.72 -15.24 28.66
N ASN A 333 -12.31 -16.50 28.70
CA ASN A 333 -11.03 -16.89 29.27
C ASN A 333 -9.86 -16.39 28.41
N GLY A 334 -9.93 -16.56 27.08
CA GLY A 334 -8.88 -16.09 26.16
C GLY A 334 -8.72 -14.57 26.12
N LEU A 335 -9.82 -13.82 26.26
CA LEU A 335 -9.77 -12.36 26.40
C LEU A 335 -9.21 -11.93 27.76
N SER A 336 -9.48 -12.69 28.83
CA SER A 336 -8.85 -12.46 30.13
C SER A 336 -7.35 -12.79 30.13
N GLU A 337 -6.89 -13.68 29.26
CA GLU A 337 -5.46 -14.00 29.10
C GLU A 337 -4.75 -12.89 28.32
N PHE A 338 -5.31 -12.44 27.20
CA PHE A 338 -4.83 -11.26 26.46
C PHE A 338 -4.66 -10.02 27.37
N LEU A 339 -5.66 -9.70 28.20
CA LEU A 339 -5.60 -8.57 29.12
C LEU A 339 -4.54 -8.73 30.24
N LEU A 340 -4.16 -9.96 30.59
CA LEU A 340 -3.10 -10.25 31.56
C LEU A 340 -1.70 -10.26 30.94
N GLU A 341 -1.59 -10.60 29.66
CA GLU A 341 -0.33 -10.62 28.93
C GLU A 341 0.06 -9.22 28.44
N GLN A 342 -0.86 -8.53 27.75
CA GLN A 342 -0.57 -7.25 27.08
C GLN A 342 -0.82 -6.02 27.99
N HIS A 343 -1.71 -6.13 28.98
CA HIS A 343 -2.17 -4.98 29.77
C HIS A 343 -2.10 -5.22 31.30
N ARG A 344 -1.23 -6.14 31.74
CA ARG A 344 -1.07 -6.57 33.14
C ARG A 344 -1.09 -5.45 34.17
N GLU A 345 -0.30 -4.40 33.94
CA GLU A 345 -0.11 -3.29 34.88
C GLU A 345 -1.35 -2.40 34.98
N MET A 346 -2.02 -2.14 33.85
CA MET A 346 -3.30 -1.41 33.80
C MET A 346 -4.40 -2.18 34.52
N MET A 347 -4.52 -3.50 34.28
CA MET A 347 -5.47 -4.36 34.98
C MET A 347 -5.19 -4.37 36.50
N ALA A 348 -3.93 -4.51 36.90
CA ALA A 348 -3.53 -4.51 38.30
C ALA A 348 -3.85 -3.17 38.97
N ALA A 349 -3.49 -2.03 38.35
CA ALA A 349 -3.79 -0.70 38.85
C ALA A 349 -5.30 -0.46 38.99
N TYR A 350 -6.09 -0.82 37.98
CA TYR A 350 -7.55 -0.67 37.99
C TYR A 350 -8.20 -1.44 39.16
N TYR A 351 -7.91 -2.74 39.30
CA TYR A 351 -8.52 -3.54 40.36
C TYR A 351 -7.93 -3.23 41.75
N GLN A 352 -6.68 -2.79 41.85
CA GLN A 352 -6.09 -2.30 43.10
C GLN A 352 -6.71 -0.97 43.53
N ALA A 353 -7.05 -0.07 42.60
CA ALA A 353 -7.79 1.15 42.86
C ALA A 353 -9.24 0.88 43.30
N GLN A 354 -9.96 -0.04 42.64
CA GLN A 354 -11.30 -0.46 43.07
C GLN A 354 -11.31 -1.06 44.48
N LEU A 355 -10.39 -2.00 44.75
CA LEU A 355 -10.28 -2.65 46.07
C LEU A 355 -9.79 -1.67 47.16
N GLY A 356 -9.04 -0.64 46.80
CA GLY A 356 -8.56 0.42 47.69
C GLY A 356 -9.65 1.37 48.23
N GLN A 357 -10.88 1.33 47.73
CA GLN A 357 -11.97 2.18 48.23
C GLN A 357 -12.64 1.65 49.52
N ALA A 358 -12.25 0.47 50.01
CA ALA A 358 -12.68 -0.06 51.30
C ALA A 358 -11.80 0.47 52.46
N LYS A 359 -12.34 1.39 53.26
CA LYS A 359 -11.66 1.93 54.47
C LYS A 359 -11.32 0.85 55.51
N ILE A 360 -10.15 0.98 56.15
CA ILE A 360 -9.94 0.95 57.62
C ILE A 360 -8.52 1.51 57.92
N ASP A 361 -8.32 2.02 59.13
CA ASP A 361 -7.18 2.87 59.52
C ASP A 361 -5.85 2.12 59.82
N SER A 362 -4.73 2.85 59.75
CA SER A 362 -3.33 2.41 59.97
C SER A 362 -2.99 2.22 61.48
N PRO A 363 -1.89 1.52 61.87
CA PRO A 363 -0.47 1.77 61.52
C PRO A 363 0.31 0.45 61.16
N THR A 364 1.65 0.27 61.15
CA THR A 364 2.81 0.97 61.77
C THR A 364 4.15 0.71 61.02
N THR A 365 5.18 1.47 61.39
CA THR A 365 6.63 1.45 61.05
C THR A 365 7.36 0.11 60.74
N GLY A 366 8.31 0.15 59.77
CA GLY A 366 9.39 -0.84 59.63
C GLY A 366 10.49 -0.46 58.60
N VAL A 367 11.73 -0.25 59.05
CA VAL A 367 12.99 0.03 58.28
C VAL A 367 13.37 -1.17 57.37
N VAL A 368 14.11 -1.10 56.23
CA VAL A 368 15.47 -0.54 55.96
C VAL A 368 15.65 -0.13 54.47
N LYS A 369 16.62 0.77 54.20
CA LYS A 369 17.04 1.38 52.92
C LYS A 369 17.49 0.43 51.76
N PRO A 370 17.31 0.85 50.47
CA PRO A 370 17.81 0.19 49.26
C PRO A 370 19.13 0.79 48.68
N PRO A 371 19.67 0.28 47.53
CA PRO A 371 20.89 0.80 46.87
C PRO A 371 20.75 1.42 45.44
N PRO A 372 21.73 2.27 45.04
CA PRO A 372 21.95 3.39 43.13
C PRO A 372 22.46 2.84 41.74
N THR A 373 22.60 3.80 40.80
CA THR A 373 23.57 4.08 39.67
C THR A 373 23.76 3.33 38.31
N SER A 374 23.79 4.19 37.28
CA SER A 374 24.43 4.16 35.94
C SER A 374 25.80 4.93 35.97
N PRO A 375 26.43 5.52 34.90
CA PRO A 375 26.19 5.53 33.44
C PRO A 375 27.47 5.41 32.54
N LYS A 376 27.30 5.38 31.19
CA LYS A 376 28.05 6.22 30.20
C LYS A 376 27.62 5.99 28.73
N ALA A 377 28.09 6.84 27.83
CA ALA A 377 27.73 6.90 26.40
C ALA A 377 28.91 6.56 25.46
N VAL A 378 28.60 6.21 24.20
CA VAL A 378 29.56 5.96 23.10
C VAL A 378 29.10 6.69 21.82
N THR A 379 30.03 7.02 20.94
CA THR A 379 29.85 7.87 19.74
C THR A 379 29.25 7.15 18.53
N SER A 380 28.43 7.87 17.75
CA SER A 380 27.85 7.39 16.49
C SER A 380 28.83 7.40 15.32
N HIS A 381 28.76 6.35 14.48
CA HIS A 381 29.44 6.32 13.18
C HIS A 381 28.56 6.95 12.08
N ARG A 382 29.21 7.70 11.18
CA ARG A 382 28.57 8.44 10.09
C ARG A 382 28.44 7.56 8.84
N VAL A 383 27.23 7.10 8.54
CA VAL A 383 26.91 6.55 7.22
C VAL A 383 27.04 7.66 6.17
N GLN A 384 27.60 7.35 4.99
CA GLN A 384 27.68 8.29 3.88
C GLN A 384 26.39 8.27 3.07
N GLU A 385 25.87 9.45 2.72
CA GLU A 385 24.80 9.59 1.73
C GLU A 385 25.30 9.10 0.37
N THR A 386 24.68 8.04 -0.16
CA THR A 386 24.85 7.65 -1.56
C THR A 386 24.05 8.59 -2.46
N ALA A 387 24.57 8.83 -3.67
CA ALA A 387 23.96 9.70 -4.68
C ALA A 387 22.53 9.23 -5.04
N PRO A 388 21.64 10.12 -5.53
CA PRO A 388 20.27 9.76 -5.86
C PRO A 388 20.21 8.55 -6.81
N VAL A 389 19.41 7.56 -6.43
CA VAL A 389 19.19 6.34 -7.21
C VAL A 389 18.48 6.70 -8.50
N ASN A 390 19.27 6.96 -9.54
CA ASN A 390 18.82 6.97 -10.93
C ASN A 390 18.44 5.52 -11.26
N ALA A 391 17.18 5.17 -10.96
CA ALA A 391 16.71 3.79 -10.83
C ALA A 391 16.94 3.01 -12.13
N GLN A 392 18.03 2.25 -12.15
CA GLN A 392 18.45 1.53 -13.34
C GLN A 392 17.32 0.61 -13.79
N ALA A 393 17.04 0.66 -15.09
CA ALA A 393 16.09 -0.26 -15.69
C ALA A 393 16.68 -1.67 -15.62
N VAL A 394 15.82 -2.66 -15.43
CA VAL A 394 16.21 -4.06 -15.57
C VAL A 394 15.93 -4.45 -17.02
N ALA A 395 16.96 -4.91 -17.73
CA ALA A 395 16.85 -5.39 -19.10
C ALA A 395 16.38 -6.85 -19.10
N ILE A 396 15.49 -7.18 -20.04
CA ILE A 396 15.18 -8.55 -20.42
C ILE A 396 16.18 -8.91 -21.53
N VAL A 397 17.06 -9.87 -21.25
CA VAL A 397 18.21 -10.22 -22.10
C VAL A 397 18.09 -11.60 -22.77
N GLY A 398 17.15 -12.43 -22.30
CA GLY A 398 16.78 -13.71 -22.90
C GLY A 398 15.33 -14.04 -22.58
N ILE A 399 14.64 -14.74 -23.48
CA ILE A 399 13.24 -15.14 -23.36
C ILE A 399 13.01 -16.59 -23.78
N SER A 400 12.05 -17.26 -23.16
CA SER A 400 11.57 -18.57 -23.59
C SER A 400 10.16 -18.82 -23.09
N GLY A 401 9.42 -19.70 -23.76
CA GLY A 401 8.08 -20.11 -23.34
C GLY A 401 7.40 -21.04 -24.31
N ILE A 402 6.55 -21.90 -23.75
CA ILE A 402 5.71 -22.86 -24.47
C ILE A 402 4.26 -22.49 -24.11
N MET A 403 3.44 -22.32 -25.13
CA MET A 403 2.08 -21.77 -25.05
C MET A 403 1.09 -22.71 -25.75
N PRO A 404 -0.23 -22.52 -25.64
CA PRO A 404 -1.20 -23.40 -26.29
C PRO A 404 -0.89 -23.60 -27.77
N GLN A 405 -0.83 -24.87 -28.21
CA GLN A 405 -0.49 -25.28 -29.58
C GLN A 405 0.85 -24.73 -30.14
N SER A 406 1.72 -24.14 -29.31
CA SER A 406 2.89 -23.36 -29.73
C SER A 406 4.16 -23.83 -29.00
N PRO A 407 5.13 -24.47 -29.69
CA PRO A 407 6.33 -25.01 -29.05
C PRO A 407 7.32 -23.94 -28.58
N ASP A 408 7.20 -22.71 -29.09
CA ASP A 408 8.07 -21.58 -28.80
C ASP A 408 7.31 -20.24 -28.91
N VAL A 409 7.93 -19.17 -28.40
CA VAL A 409 7.37 -17.81 -28.39
C VAL A 409 7.20 -17.18 -29.78
N ALA A 410 8.00 -17.59 -30.77
CA ALA A 410 7.93 -17.05 -32.13
C ALA A 410 6.74 -17.65 -32.90
N THR A 411 6.46 -18.93 -32.69
CA THR A 411 5.27 -19.62 -33.18
C THR A 411 4.01 -19.08 -32.51
N PHE A 412 4.03 -18.87 -31.18
CA PHE A 412 2.93 -18.23 -30.47
C PHE A 412 2.64 -16.81 -30.99
N TRP A 413 3.68 -16.00 -31.23
CA TRP A 413 3.54 -14.68 -31.84
C TRP A 413 2.92 -14.74 -33.26
N GLN A 414 3.28 -15.73 -34.08
CA GLN A 414 2.65 -15.94 -35.39
C GLN A 414 1.14 -16.25 -35.27
N HIS A 415 0.74 -17.08 -34.29
CA HIS A 415 -0.69 -17.35 -34.03
C HIS A 415 -1.42 -16.08 -33.58
N LEU A 416 -0.85 -15.29 -32.66
CA LEU A 416 -1.44 -14.02 -32.22
C LEU A 416 -1.57 -13.01 -33.37
N ALA A 417 -0.52 -12.84 -34.17
CA ALA A 417 -0.50 -11.90 -35.31
C ALA A 417 -1.47 -12.30 -36.43
N ALA A 418 -1.75 -13.61 -36.60
CA ALA A 418 -2.76 -14.13 -37.51
C ALA A 418 -4.20 -14.07 -36.96
N GLY A 419 -4.38 -13.71 -35.68
CA GLY A 419 -5.68 -13.76 -35.01
C GLY A 419 -6.20 -15.18 -34.78
N HIS A 420 -5.31 -16.17 -34.71
CA HIS A 420 -5.68 -17.56 -34.48
C HIS A 420 -6.18 -17.77 -33.05
N ASP A 421 -7.34 -18.42 -32.93
CA ASP A 421 -7.90 -18.88 -31.67
C ASP A 421 -7.37 -20.28 -31.35
N LEU A 422 -6.73 -20.42 -30.18
CA LEU A 422 -6.04 -21.63 -29.75
C LEU A 422 -6.82 -22.42 -28.68
N VAL A 423 -8.07 -22.02 -28.40
CA VAL A 423 -8.96 -22.73 -27.47
C VAL A 423 -9.54 -23.97 -28.15
N THR A 424 -9.40 -25.12 -27.49
CA THR A 424 -9.99 -26.41 -27.89
C THR A 424 -10.88 -26.97 -26.78
N GLU A 425 -11.58 -28.07 -27.07
CA GLU A 425 -12.01 -28.95 -25.98
C GLU A 425 -10.79 -29.53 -25.25
N ILE A 426 -10.97 -29.95 -23.99
CA ILE A 426 -9.96 -30.72 -23.23
C ILE A 426 -9.52 -31.95 -24.06
N PRO A 427 -8.21 -32.12 -24.34
CA PRO A 427 -7.72 -33.25 -25.12
C PRO A 427 -7.91 -34.60 -24.42
N PRO A 428 -8.21 -35.69 -25.15
CA PRO A 428 -8.46 -37.00 -24.57
C PRO A 428 -7.26 -37.59 -23.81
N GLU A 429 -6.04 -37.17 -24.13
CA GLU A 429 -4.80 -37.52 -23.44
C GLU A 429 -4.63 -36.83 -22.07
N ARG A 430 -5.48 -35.85 -21.73
CA ARG A 430 -5.61 -35.32 -20.36
C ARG A 430 -6.63 -36.13 -19.57
N TRP A 431 -7.91 -36.05 -19.97
CA TRP A 431 -9.00 -36.90 -19.49
C TRP A 431 -10.20 -36.77 -20.44
N ASP A 432 -11.08 -37.78 -20.50
CA ASP A 432 -12.35 -37.62 -21.21
C ASP A 432 -13.31 -36.71 -20.41
N TRP A 433 -13.38 -35.45 -20.84
CA TRP A 433 -14.19 -34.40 -20.23
C TRP A 433 -15.68 -34.75 -20.12
N ARG A 434 -16.20 -35.67 -20.94
CA ARG A 434 -17.63 -36.05 -20.98
C ARG A 434 -18.11 -36.63 -19.65
N ASN A 435 -17.22 -37.28 -18.90
CA ASN A 435 -17.52 -37.82 -17.58
C ASN A 435 -17.64 -36.73 -16.50
N PHE A 436 -17.03 -35.57 -16.73
CA PHE A 436 -16.88 -34.46 -15.78
C PHE A 436 -17.55 -33.16 -16.25
N TYR A 437 -18.47 -33.23 -17.22
CA TYR A 437 -19.13 -32.05 -17.80
C TYR A 437 -20.65 -32.04 -17.58
N ASP A 438 -21.16 -30.93 -17.08
CA ASP A 438 -22.59 -30.66 -16.92
C ASP A 438 -22.91 -29.23 -17.38
N PRO A 439 -23.58 -29.05 -18.55
CA PRO A 439 -23.92 -27.72 -19.05
C PRO A 439 -24.97 -26.99 -18.18
N SER A 440 -25.65 -27.67 -17.25
CA SER A 440 -26.57 -27.05 -16.30
C SER A 440 -25.89 -26.55 -15.02
N GLY A 441 -24.63 -26.97 -14.76
CA GLY A 441 -23.86 -26.59 -13.57
C GLY A 441 -24.53 -26.98 -12.24
N GLN A 442 -25.32 -28.05 -12.22
CA GLN A 442 -26.03 -28.53 -11.02
C GLN A 442 -25.32 -29.71 -10.34
N ASP A 443 -24.54 -30.50 -11.07
CA ASP A 443 -23.77 -31.61 -10.49
C ASP A 443 -22.49 -31.07 -9.81
N PRO A 444 -22.34 -31.20 -8.47
CA PRO A 444 -21.17 -30.69 -7.75
C PRO A 444 -19.86 -31.39 -8.12
N ASN A 445 -19.90 -32.50 -8.87
CA ASN A 445 -18.72 -33.25 -9.31
C ASN A 445 -18.32 -32.93 -10.76
N LYS A 446 -18.93 -31.91 -11.39
CA LYS A 446 -18.74 -31.60 -12.81
C LYS A 446 -18.49 -30.11 -13.06
N SER A 447 -17.85 -29.84 -14.19
CA SER A 447 -17.60 -28.51 -14.71
C SER A 447 -18.65 -28.10 -15.75
N ARG A 448 -19.07 -26.84 -15.74
CA ARG A 448 -19.90 -26.23 -16.78
C ARG A 448 -19.11 -25.87 -18.05
N SER A 449 -17.79 -26.00 -18.01
CA SER A 449 -16.90 -25.71 -19.14
C SER A 449 -16.00 -26.91 -19.44
N LYS A 450 -15.66 -27.03 -20.72
CA LYS A 450 -14.81 -28.09 -21.28
C LYS A 450 -13.70 -27.52 -22.16
N TRP A 451 -13.52 -26.20 -22.11
CA TRP A 451 -12.71 -25.42 -23.03
C TRP A 451 -11.41 -24.97 -22.37
N GLY A 452 -10.31 -25.03 -23.10
CA GLY A 452 -9.01 -24.55 -22.65
C GLY A 452 -8.03 -24.35 -23.79
N GLY A 453 -6.93 -23.64 -23.53
CA GLY A 453 -5.73 -23.68 -24.37
C GLY A 453 -4.76 -24.71 -23.79
N PHE A 454 -4.26 -25.65 -24.60
CA PHE A 454 -3.44 -26.76 -24.12
C PHE A 454 -2.09 -26.85 -24.83
N ILE A 455 -1.05 -27.25 -24.08
CA ILE A 455 0.30 -27.52 -24.57
C ILE A 455 0.37 -29.00 -25.00
N PRO A 456 0.91 -29.32 -26.20
CA PRO A 456 1.14 -30.72 -26.59
C PRO A 456 2.25 -31.37 -25.73
N ASP A 457 2.25 -32.70 -25.63
CA ASP A 457 3.41 -33.47 -25.14
C ASP A 457 3.95 -33.12 -23.73
N VAL A 458 3.11 -32.63 -22.82
CA VAL A 458 3.50 -32.29 -21.43
C VAL A 458 4.07 -33.47 -20.61
N ASP A 459 3.84 -34.71 -21.04
CA ASP A 459 4.43 -35.91 -20.44
C ASP A 459 5.89 -36.13 -20.88
N LYS A 460 6.34 -35.51 -21.98
CA LYS A 460 7.67 -35.70 -22.58
C LYS A 460 8.74 -34.84 -21.91
N PHE A 461 9.93 -35.43 -21.78
CA PHE A 461 11.11 -34.84 -21.15
C PHE A 461 12.34 -35.69 -21.53
N ASP A 462 13.52 -35.09 -21.69
CA ASP A 462 14.80 -35.82 -21.66
C ASP A 462 15.40 -35.70 -20.25
N PRO A 463 15.17 -36.68 -19.35
CA PRO A 463 15.70 -36.60 -18.01
C PRO A 463 17.21 -36.77 -17.96
N LEU A 464 17.82 -37.46 -18.93
CA LEU A 464 19.25 -37.78 -18.91
C LEU A 464 20.10 -36.55 -19.24
N PHE A 465 19.62 -35.69 -20.15
CA PHE A 465 20.20 -34.36 -20.39
C PHE A 465 20.28 -33.53 -19.09
N PHE A 466 19.18 -33.50 -18.33
CA PHE A 466 19.09 -32.81 -17.04
C PHE A 466 19.68 -33.59 -15.85
N LYS A 467 20.42 -34.70 -16.10
CA LYS A 467 21.05 -35.58 -15.09
C LYS A 467 20.07 -36.24 -14.10
N ILE A 468 18.78 -36.26 -14.42
CA ILE A 468 17.70 -36.84 -13.62
C ILE A 468 17.53 -38.32 -14.02
N SER A 469 17.23 -39.19 -13.04
CA SER A 469 16.96 -40.60 -13.35
C SER A 469 15.56 -40.78 -13.95
N PRO A 470 15.33 -41.67 -14.94
CA PRO A 470 14.00 -41.87 -15.52
C PRO A 470 12.90 -42.18 -14.48
N ARG A 471 13.23 -42.99 -13.47
CA ARG A 471 12.35 -43.33 -12.34
C ARG A 471 12.00 -42.14 -11.43
N GLU A 472 12.86 -41.12 -11.37
CA GLU A 472 12.55 -39.86 -10.70
C GLU A 472 11.67 -38.98 -11.59
N ALA A 473 12.02 -38.87 -12.88
CA ALA A 473 11.27 -38.09 -13.86
C ALA A 473 9.80 -38.53 -13.98
N GLU A 474 9.52 -39.85 -13.97
CA GLU A 474 8.16 -40.40 -13.89
C GLU A 474 7.33 -39.83 -12.72
N MET A 475 7.98 -39.52 -11.59
CA MET A 475 7.37 -39.04 -10.36
C MET A 475 7.43 -37.51 -10.20
N MET A 476 8.15 -36.80 -11.09
CA MET A 476 8.20 -35.34 -11.12
C MET A 476 6.95 -34.75 -11.79
N ASP A 477 6.40 -33.68 -11.23
CA ASP A 477 5.33 -32.92 -11.87
C ASP A 477 5.78 -32.43 -13.26
N PRO A 478 5.01 -32.64 -14.34
CA PRO A 478 5.24 -32.04 -15.66
C PRO A 478 5.62 -30.56 -15.65
N GLN A 479 5.08 -29.76 -14.72
CA GLN A 479 5.43 -28.35 -14.53
C GLN A 479 6.93 -28.17 -14.24
N HIS A 480 7.55 -29.06 -13.45
CA HIS A 480 8.98 -29.04 -13.17
C HIS A 480 9.81 -29.41 -14.41
N ARG A 481 9.33 -30.38 -15.21
CA ARG A 481 10.00 -30.85 -16.43
C ARG A 481 10.01 -29.78 -17.52
N LEU A 482 8.87 -29.10 -17.72
CA LEU A 482 8.74 -28.03 -18.71
C LEU A 482 9.49 -26.76 -18.29
N PHE A 483 9.49 -26.40 -17.00
CA PHE A 483 10.22 -25.22 -16.55
C PHE A 483 11.74 -25.38 -16.68
N LEU A 484 12.31 -26.55 -16.38
CA LEU A 484 13.73 -26.83 -16.62
C LEU A 484 14.13 -26.66 -18.09
N GLN A 485 13.32 -27.15 -19.03
CA GLN A 485 13.53 -26.95 -20.47
C GLN A 485 13.38 -25.49 -20.87
N THR A 486 12.37 -24.79 -20.35
CA THR A 486 12.10 -23.38 -20.67
C THR A 486 13.24 -22.49 -20.19
N VAL A 487 13.74 -22.70 -18.97
CA VAL A 487 14.88 -21.97 -18.43
C VAL A 487 16.16 -22.26 -19.22
N TRP A 488 16.40 -23.51 -19.62
CA TRP A 488 17.57 -23.85 -20.44
C TRP A 488 17.57 -23.07 -21.77
N HIS A 489 16.46 -23.12 -22.52
CA HIS A 489 16.32 -22.34 -23.75
C HIS A 489 16.38 -20.83 -23.52
N CYS A 490 15.92 -20.31 -22.37
CA CYS A 490 16.00 -18.88 -22.03
C CYS A 490 17.45 -18.39 -21.84
N ILE A 491 18.31 -19.26 -21.28
CA ILE A 491 19.74 -19.00 -21.10
C ILE A 491 20.46 -19.05 -22.45
N GLU A 492 20.11 -20.01 -23.30
CA GLU A 492 20.65 -20.14 -24.67
C GLU A 492 20.22 -18.98 -25.58
N ASP A 493 18.96 -18.54 -25.51
CA ASP A 493 18.43 -17.36 -26.21
C ASP A 493 19.14 -16.06 -25.79
N GLY A 494 19.42 -15.93 -24.48
CA GLY A 494 20.25 -14.84 -23.96
C GLY A 494 21.74 -14.94 -24.33
N GLY A 495 22.17 -15.98 -25.05
CA GLY A 495 23.56 -16.17 -25.49
C GLY A 495 24.52 -16.70 -24.43
N TYR A 496 24.02 -17.07 -23.24
CA TYR A 496 24.82 -17.59 -22.14
C TYR A 496 24.98 -19.11 -22.22
N ARG A 497 26.10 -19.61 -21.71
CA ARG A 497 26.27 -21.05 -21.46
C ARG A 497 25.94 -21.31 -20.00
N ALA A 498 25.38 -22.47 -19.68
CA ALA A 498 25.12 -22.87 -18.29
C ALA A 498 26.36 -22.81 -17.37
N SER A 499 27.56 -22.98 -17.93
CA SER A 499 28.85 -22.82 -17.23
C SER A 499 29.14 -21.39 -16.75
N ASP A 500 28.52 -20.39 -17.37
CA ASP A 500 28.89 -18.98 -17.22
C ASP A 500 28.04 -18.29 -16.13
N LEU A 501 27.06 -19.03 -15.60
CA LEU A 501 26.17 -18.69 -14.48
C LEU A 501 26.52 -19.45 -13.19
N ALA A 502 27.31 -20.51 -13.27
CA ALA A 502 27.67 -21.37 -12.14
C ALA A 502 28.52 -20.65 -11.08
N GLY A 503 28.18 -20.82 -9.81
CA GLY A 503 28.80 -20.17 -8.66
C GLY A 503 28.49 -18.68 -8.52
N ARG A 504 27.49 -18.14 -9.23
CA ARG A 504 27.15 -16.71 -9.24
C ARG A 504 25.85 -16.39 -8.51
N GLN A 505 25.70 -15.14 -8.08
CA GLN A 505 24.49 -14.61 -7.45
C GLN A 505 23.37 -14.35 -8.48
N VAL A 506 22.88 -15.44 -9.07
CA VAL A 506 21.73 -15.46 -9.98
C VAL A 506 20.50 -15.90 -9.18
N GLY A 507 19.46 -15.07 -9.11
CA GLY A 507 18.20 -15.44 -8.47
C GLY A 507 17.30 -16.27 -9.39
N VAL A 508 16.46 -17.14 -8.82
CA VAL A 508 15.42 -17.90 -9.53
C VAL A 508 14.08 -17.64 -8.85
N TYR A 509 13.15 -17.01 -9.56
CA TYR A 509 11.81 -16.67 -9.05
C TYR A 509 10.74 -17.20 -10.00
N VAL A 510 9.91 -18.13 -9.54
CA VAL A 510 8.91 -18.79 -10.38
C VAL A 510 7.50 -18.69 -9.80
N GLY A 511 6.58 -18.13 -10.58
CA GLY A 511 5.16 -18.14 -10.27
C GLY A 511 4.54 -19.50 -10.61
N VAL A 512 3.97 -20.20 -9.63
CA VAL A 512 3.34 -21.52 -9.84
C VAL A 512 2.11 -21.69 -8.96
N GLN A 513 1.04 -22.23 -9.54
CA GLN A 513 -0.22 -22.51 -8.85
C GLN A 513 -0.77 -23.87 -9.27
N PHE A 514 -1.39 -24.58 -8.32
CA PHE A 514 -2.01 -25.91 -8.43
C PHE A 514 -1.02 -27.09 -8.56
N GLN A 515 -1.11 -28.02 -7.60
CA GLN A 515 -0.40 -29.30 -7.62
C GLN A 515 -1.36 -30.44 -8.00
N GLU A 516 -1.53 -30.69 -9.29
CA GLU A 516 -2.46 -31.71 -9.78
C GLU A 516 -1.82 -33.10 -9.94
N TYR A 517 -0.51 -33.17 -10.21
CA TYR A 517 0.18 -34.44 -10.46
C TYR A 517 0.22 -35.40 -9.25
N PRO A 518 0.36 -34.95 -7.97
CA PRO A 518 0.24 -35.84 -6.81
C PRO A 518 -1.10 -36.57 -6.73
N THR A 519 -2.22 -35.90 -7.08
CA THR A 519 -3.55 -36.50 -7.12
C THR A 519 -3.64 -37.55 -8.22
N LEU A 520 -3.09 -37.27 -9.41
CA LEU A 520 -3.04 -38.21 -10.53
C LEU A 520 -2.22 -39.46 -10.21
N ILE A 521 -1.06 -39.30 -9.54
CA ILE A 521 -0.25 -40.43 -9.05
C ILE A 521 -1.03 -41.25 -8.02
N ALA A 522 -1.69 -40.61 -7.05
CA ALA A 522 -2.45 -41.29 -6.00
C ALA A 522 -3.61 -42.13 -6.57
N TRP A 523 -4.33 -41.60 -7.57
CA TRP A 523 -5.40 -42.32 -8.27
C TRP A 523 -4.88 -43.53 -9.07
N THR A 524 -3.74 -43.36 -9.75
CA THR A 524 -3.19 -44.35 -10.70
C THR A 524 -2.39 -45.45 -10.02
N LEU A 525 -1.44 -45.11 -9.14
CA LEU A 525 -0.49 -46.07 -8.57
C LEU A 525 -0.91 -46.64 -7.22
N ARG A 526 -1.72 -45.90 -6.43
CA ARG A 526 -2.20 -46.30 -5.08
C ARG A 526 -1.10 -46.62 -4.04
N GLU A 527 0.15 -46.33 -4.35
CA GLU A 527 1.32 -46.53 -3.49
C GLU A 527 2.11 -45.23 -3.32
N SER A 528 2.67 -45.01 -2.12
CA SER A 528 3.56 -43.87 -1.89
C SER A 528 5.01 -44.19 -2.23
N LYS A 529 5.67 -43.31 -2.98
CA LYS A 529 7.08 -43.41 -3.39
C LYS A 529 7.82 -42.17 -2.92
N ALA A 530 9.00 -42.33 -2.31
CA ALA A 530 9.79 -41.24 -1.73
C ALA A 530 10.09 -40.08 -2.71
N GLN A 531 10.22 -40.40 -4.01
CA GLN A 531 10.43 -39.43 -5.09
C GLN A 531 9.29 -38.42 -5.25
N MET A 532 8.07 -38.67 -4.74
CA MET A 532 6.96 -37.72 -4.89
C MET A 532 7.21 -36.39 -4.17
N ALA A 533 7.82 -36.40 -2.98
CA ALA A 533 8.06 -35.18 -2.21
C ALA A 533 8.97 -34.19 -2.96
N THR A 534 10.14 -34.67 -3.42
CA THR A 534 11.09 -33.88 -4.22
C THR A 534 10.65 -33.70 -5.67
N GLY A 535 9.73 -34.53 -6.15
CA GLY A 535 9.19 -34.48 -7.51
C GLY A 535 8.11 -33.42 -7.73
N ASN A 536 7.34 -33.06 -6.69
CA ASN A 536 6.10 -32.28 -6.86
C ASN A 536 6.01 -31.02 -6.00
N GLY A 537 6.80 -30.88 -4.92
CA GLY A 537 6.75 -29.70 -4.06
C GLY A 537 7.16 -28.43 -4.80
N HIS A 538 6.34 -27.37 -4.79
CA HIS A 538 6.62 -26.11 -5.52
C HIS A 538 8.02 -25.54 -5.27
N ALA A 539 8.53 -25.57 -4.03
CA ALA A 539 9.90 -25.13 -3.73
C ALA A 539 10.98 -25.85 -4.54
N MET A 540 10.74 -27.10 -4.98
CA MET A 540 11.66 -27.87 -5.81
C MET A 540 11.65 -27.42 -7.29
N LEU A 541 10.65 -26.66 -7.74
CA LEU A 541 10.59 -26.08 -9.08
C LEU A 541 11.75 -25.10 -9.30
N ALA A 542 11.88 -24.11 -8.40
CA ALA A 542 13.01 -23.18 -8.40
C ALA A 542 14.32 -23.89 -8.04
N ASN A 543 14.34 -24.65 -6.94
CA ASN A 543 15.59 -25.22 -6.43
C ASN A 543 16.22 -26.29 -7.35
N ARG A 544 15.46 -26.93 -8.26
CA ARG A 544 16.04 -27.80 -9.30
C ARG A 544 16.77 -27.02 -10.39
N VAL A 545 16.34 -25.80 -10.73
CA VAL A 545 17.07 -24.91 -11.64
C VAL A 545 18.39 -24.50 -10.99
N SER A 546 18.32 -23.98 -9.76
CA SER A 546 19.50 -23.52 -9.00
C SER A 546 20.51 -24.65 -8.76
N TYR A 547 20.04 -25.87 -8.45
CA TYR A 547 20.90 -27.06 -8.29
C TYR A 547 21.52 -27.55 -9.61
N LEU A 548 20.78 -27.52 -10.72
CA LEU A 548 21.27 -27.96 -12.03
C LEU A 548 22.40 -27.05 -12.55
N LEU A 549 22.24 -25.75 -12.34
CA LEU A 549 23.07 -24.68 -12.90
C LEU A 549 24.08 -24.10 -11.89
N ASP A 550 24.09 -24.58 -10.64
CA ASP A 550 24.93 -24.10 -9.53
C ASP A 550 24.74 -22.60 -9.23
N LEU A 551 23.50 -22.15 -9.10
CA LEU A 551 23.14 -20.74 -8.84
C LEU A 551 23.00 -20.47 -7.34
N HIS A 552 23.64 -19.39 -6.86
CA HIS A 552 23.80 -19.10 -5.42
C HIS A 552 22.96 -17.89 -4.94
N GLY A 553 22.06 -17.36 -5.79
CA GLY A 553 21.07 -16.35 -5.41
C GLY A 553 19.78 -16.95 -4.78
N PRO A 554 18.80 -16.11 -4.40
CA PRO A 554 17.51 -16.56 -3.88
C PRO A 554 16.78 -17.48 -4.85
N SER A 555 16.04 -18.46 -4.34
CA SER A 555 15.50 -19.58 -5.12
C SER A 555 14.06 -19.88 -4.66
N GLU A 556 13.13 -19.08 -5.18
CA GLU A 556 11.76 -18.93 -4.68
C GLU A 556 10.70 -19.47 -5.66
N ALA A 557 9.78 -20.26 -5.12
CA ALA A 557 8.50 -20.52 -5.75
C ALA A 557 7.42 -19.65 -5.08
N ILE A 558 6.61 -18.99 -5.91
CA ILE A 558 5.68 -17.93 -5.50
C ILE A 558 4.28 -18.33 -5.95
N ASP A 559 3.33 -18.33 -5.01
CA ASP A 559 1.90 -18.50 -5.28
C ASP A 559 1.13 -17.31 -4.68
N THR A 560 0.75 -16.38 -5.55
CA THR A 560 -0.23 -15.32 -5.31
C THR A 560 -1.42 -15.49 -6.26
N ALA A 561 -1.77 -16.75 -6.54
CA ALA A 561 -2.70 -17.15 -7.59
C ALA A 561 -2.36 -16.55 -8.97
N CYS A 562 -3.32 -15.88 -9.62
CA CYS A 562 -3.19 -15.45 -11.02
C CYS A 562 -2.10 -14.37 -11.27
N SER A 563 -1.57 -13.73 -10.23
CA SER A 563 -0.51 -12.70 -10.35
C SER A 563 0.91 -13.25 -10.15
N SER A 564 1.08 -14.54 -9.84
CA SER A 564 2.33 -15.12 -9.30
C SER A 564 3.59 -14.81 -10.11
N SER A 565 3.53 -14.85 -11.45
CA SER A 565 4.69 -14.58 -12.31
C SER A 565 5.06 -13.08 -12.36
N LEU A 566 4.10 -12.17 -12.13
CA LEU A 566 4.37 -10.73 -12.00
C LEU A 566 4.88 -10.35 -10.62
N VAL A 567 4.49 -11.09 -9.57
CA VAL A 567 5.09 -10.97 -8.23
C VAL A 567 6.52 -11.52 -8.22
N ALA A 568 6.78 -12.65 -8.88
CA ALA A 568 8.13 -13.15 -9.14
C ALA A 568 9.00 -12.11 -9.88
N LEU A 569 8.44 -11.46 -10.90
CA LEU A 569 9.08 -10.36 -11.61
C LEU A 569 9.33 -9.14 -10.71
N HIS A 570 8.41 -8.81 -9.80
CA HIS A 570 8.59 -7.73 -8.85
C HIS A 570 9.77 -8.00 -7.90
N ARG A 571 9.80 -9.16 -7.24
CA ARG A 571 10.87 -9.54 -6.30
C ARG A 571 12.24 -9.54 -6.95
N ALA A 572 12.38 -10.20 -8.11
CA ALA A 572 13.62 -10.22 -8.88
C ALA A 572 14.12 -8.81 -9.23
N VAL A 573 13.22 -7.91 -9.63
CA VAL A 573 13.55 -6.51 -9.93
C VAL A 573 13.98 -5.74 -8.68
N GLN A 574 13.46 -6.05 -7.50
CA GLN A 574 13.95 -5.46 -6.24
C GLN A 574 15.33 -6.00 -5.86
N SER A 575 15.56 -7.32 -5.89
CA SER A 575 16.85 -7.93 -5.54
C SER A 575 17.98 -7.54 -6.51
N ILE A 576 17.68 -7.34 -7.81
CA ILE A 576 18.64 -6.75 -8.76
C ILE A 576 18.93 -5.28 -8.41
N ARG A 577 17.94 -4.52 -7.92
CA ARG A 577 18.08 -3.08 -7.58
C ARG A 577 18.72 -2.82 -6.23
N SER A 578 18.61 -3.75 -5.28
CA SER A 578 19.33 -3.70 -4.00
C SER A 578 20.80 -4.11 -4.14
N GLY A 579 21.16 -4.81 -5.23
CA GLY A 579 22.48 -5.40 -5.42
C GLY A 579 22.67 -6.74 -4.71
N GLU A 580 21.59 -7.39 -4.27
CA GLU A 580 21.59 -8.73 -3.69
C GLU A 580 21.94 -9.82 -4.72
N ILE A 581 21.52 -9.60 -5.98
CA ILE A 581 21.82 -10.46 -7.13
C ILE A 581 22.25 -9.61 -8.34
N GLU A 582 23.13 -10.19 -9.15
CA GLU A 582 23.62 -9.58 -10.40
C GLU A 582 22.70 -9.84 -11.60
N SER A 583 21.91 -10.92 -11.54
CA SER A 583 20.94 -11.30 -12.56
C SER A 583 19.84 -12.17 -11.96
N ALA A 584 18.73 -12.35 -12.68
CA ALA A 584 17.65 -13.24 -12.25
C ALA A 584 16.99 -13.98 -13.41
N ILE A 585 16.68 -15.25 -13.19
CA ILE A 585 15.77 -16.04 -14.01
C ILE A 585 14.38 -15.90 -13.39
N VAL A 586 13.45 -15.29 -14.11
CA VAL A 586 12.06 -15.12 -13.68
C VAL A 586 11.16 -15.90 -14.60
N GLY A 587 10.12 -16.55 -14.08
CA GLY A 587 9.13 -17.19 -14.93
C GLY A 587 7.83 -17.55 -14.25
N GLY A 588 7.05 -18.37 -14.94
CA GLY A 588 5.89 -19.02 -14.36
C GLY A 588 5.44 -20.23 -15.16
N VAL A 589 4.68 -21.10 -14.51
CA VAL A 589 4.13 -22.33 -15.09
C VAL A 589 2.74 -22.62 -14.53
N SER A 590 1.84 -23.10 -15.39
CA SER A 590 0.56 -23.70 -14.99
C SER A 590 0.11 -24.70 -16.03
N LEU A 591 -0.34 -25.87 -15.59
CA LEU A 591 -0.88 -26.95 -16.42
C LEU A 591 -2.24 -27.43 -15.91
N ALA A 592 -3.01 -28.12 -16.75
CA ALA A 592 -4.26 -28.77 -16.37
C ALA A 592 -4.12 -30.28 -16.59
N LEU A 593 -3.85 -31.01 -15.51
CA LEU A 593 -3.53 -32.44 -15.54
C LEU A 593 -4.69 -33.32 -15.04
N SER A 594 -5.73 -32.71 -14.47
CA SER A 594 -6.86 -33.37 -13.84
C SER A 594 -8.17 -32.55 -13.98
N PRO A 595 -9.36 -33.19 -13.92
CA PRO A 595 -10.63 -32.48 -13.90
C PRO A 595 -10.85 -31.64 -12.62
N ALA A 596 -10.06 -31.85 -11.56
CA ALA A 596 -10.35 -31.32 -10.22
C ALA A 596 -10.39 -29.78 -10.18
N THR A 597 -9.42 -29.09 -10.77
CA THR A 597 -9.42 -27.62 -10.77
C THR A 597 -10.42 -27.02 -11.76
N TYR A 598 -10.79 -27.75 -12.82
CA TYR A 598 -11.88 -27.36 -13.73
C TYR A 598 -13.26 -27.44 -13.06
N ILE A 599 -13.49 -28.43 -12.20
CA ILE A 599 -14.70 -28.54 -11.38
C ILE A 599 -14.72 -27.41 -10.34
N ALA A 600 -13.63 -27.22 -9.58
CA ALA A 600 -13.55 -26.18 -8.55
C ALA A 600 -13.75 -24.77 -9.12
N THR A 601 -13.05 -24.40 -10.21
CA THR A 601 -13.20 -23.07 -10.84
C THR A 601 -14.52 -22.90 -11.61
N SER A 602 -15.18 -23.98 -12.01
CA SER A 602 -16.57 -23.93 -12.49
C SER A 602 -17.54 -23.50 -11.40
N HIS A 603 -17.40 -24.03 -10.18
CA HIS A 603 -18.26 -23.71 -9.04
C HIS A 603 -18.03 -22.30 -8.49
N MET A 604 -16.81 -21.77 -8.61
CA MET A 604 -16.53 -20.34 -8.41
C MET A 604 -17.23 -19.44 -9.45
N GLY A 605 -17.84 -20.01 -10.49
CA GLY A 605 -18.58 -19.27 -11.52
C GLY A 605 -17.71 -18.50 -12.51
N VAL A 606 -16.38 -18.66 -12.48
CA VAL A 606 -15.43 -17.86 -13.26
C VAL A 606 -15.16 -18.39 -14.67
N LEU A 607 -15.47 -19.65 -14.97
CA LEU A 607 -15.22 -20.24 -16.29
C LEU A 607 -16.31 -19.90 -17.32
N SER A 608 -15.91 -19.46 -18.51
CA SER A 608 -16.82 -19.27 -19.65
C SER A 608 -17.38 -20.63 -20.13
N PRO A 609 -18.71 -20.76 -20.31
CA PRO A 609 -19.33 -21.97 -20.86
C PRO A 609 -19.21 -22.07 -22.40
N ASP A 610 -19.02 -20.94 -23.10
CA ASP A 610 -18.94 -20.88 -24.57
C ASP A 610 -17.52 -20.88 -25.12
N GLY A 611 -16.51 -20.96 -24.24
CA GLY A 611 -15.11 -21.05 -24.64
C GLY A 611 -14.52 -19.72 -25.13
N ARG A 612 -15.11 -18.58 -24.76
CA ARG A 612 -14.64 -17.25 -25.16
C ARG A 612 -14.31 -16.36 -23.96
N CYS A 613 -13.08 -15.85 -23.92
CA CYS A 613 -12.73 -14.66 -23.15
C CYS A 613 -13.22 -13.42 -23.91
N LYS A 614 -14.23 -12.71 -23.40
CA LYS A 614 -14.85 -11.55 -24.06
C LYS A 614 -14.53 -10.26 -23.29
N THR A 615 -13.24 -9.96 -23.16
CA THR A 615 -12.74 -8.89 -22.28
C THR A 615 -13.38 -7.54 -22.63
N PHE A 616 -13.96 -6.87 -21.62
CA PHE A 616 -14.74 -5.62 -21.74
C PHE A 616 -16.05 -5.68 -22.55
N ASP A 617 -16.46 -6.84 -23.09
CA ASP A 617 -17.74 -6.97 -23.81
C ASP A 617 -18.93 -7.16 -22.87
N LYS A 618 -20.11 -6.67 -23.29
CA LYS A 618 -21.36 -6.79 -22.50
C LYS A 618 -21.83 -8.24 -22.31
N SER A 619 -21.39 -9.18 -23.14
CA SER A 619 -21.71 -10.62 -23.05
C SER A 619 -20.63 -11.46 -22.35
N ALA A 620 -19.66 -10.82 -21.68
CA ALA A 620 -18.66 -11.48 -20.85
C ALA A 620 -19.32 -12.38 -19.78
N ASN A 621 -18.90 -13.64 -19.75
CA ASN A 621 -19.52 -14.72 -18.98
C ASN A 621 -18.50 -15.66 -18.31
N GLY A 622 -17.25 -15.19 -18.16
CA GLY A 622 -16.12 -15.91 -17.58
C GLY A 622 -14.87 -15.83 -18.44
N TYR A 623 -13.83 -16.56 -18.02
CA TYR A 623 -12.58 -16.74 -18.77
C TYR A 623 -12.38 -18.22 -19.16
N VAL A 624 -11.36 -18.48 -19.97
CA VAL A 624 -10.94 -19.83 -20.41
C VAL A 624 -9.56 -20.13 -19.83
N LYS A 625 -9.37 -21.30 -19.19
CA LYS A 625 -8.05 -21.68 -18.65
C LYS A 625 -7.08 -21.96 -19.81
N GLY A 626 -5.86 -21.45 -19.71
CA GLY A 626 -4.76 -21.78 -20.60
C GLY A 626 -3.64 -22.46 -19.83
N GLU A 627 -3.06 -23.50 -20.40
CA GLU A 627 -1.76 -24.02 -20.00
C GLU A 627 -0.65 -23.11 -20.54
N GLY A 628 0.44 -22.95 -19.79
CA GLY A 628 1.53 -22.05 -20.14
C GLY A 628 2.78 -22.32 -19.33
N VAL A 629 3.94 -22.16 -19.95
CA VAL A 629 5.22 -22.00 -19.26
C VAL A 629 6.02 -20.89 -19.93
N GLY A 630 6.70 -20.06 -19.15
CA GLY A 630 7.54 -18.98 -19.66
C GLY A 630 8.66 -18.62 -18.70
N ALA A 631 9.79 -18.18 -19.23
CA ALA A 631 10.93 -17.67 -18.48
C ALA A 631 11.56 -16.47 -19.20
N VAL A 632 12.15 -15.57 -18.44
CA VAL A 632 12.95 -14.43 -18.91
C VAL A 632 14.22 -14.31 -18.06
N LEU A 633 15.34 -13.98 -18.71
CA LEU A 633 16.60 -13.67 -18.05
C LEU A 633 16.74 -12.15 -17.89
N LEU A 634 17.05 -11.71 -16.68
CA LEU A 634 17.03 -10.32 -16.26
C LEU A 634 18.40 -9.85 -15.76
N LYS A 635 18.83 -8.64 -16.16
CA LYS A 635 20.08 -8.00 -15.72
C LYS A 635 19.90 -6.49 -15.50
N PRO A 636 20.74 -5.82 -14.69
CA PRO A 636 20.87 -4.37 -14.74
C PRO A 636 21.16 -3.90 -16.17
N LEU A 637 20.47 -2.86 -16.66
CA LEU A 637 20.66 -2.34 -18.03
C LEU A 637 22.14 -2.03 -18.32
N GLY A 638 22.83 -1.34 -17.41
CA GLY A 638 24.24 -1.02 -17.60
C GLY A 638 25.16 -2.24 -17.66
N GLN A 639 24.78 -3.38 -17.08
CA GLN A 639 25.51 -4.64 -17.22
C GLN A 639 25.19 -5.33 -18.55
N ALA A 640 23.94 -5.28 -18.99
CA ALA A 640 23.52 -5.81 -20.29
C ALA A 640 24.19 -5.06 -21.47
N GLU A 641 24.31 -3.74 -21.36
CA GLU A 641 25.03 -2.89 -22.32
C GLU A 641 26.55 -3.14 -22.33
N GLN A 642 27.14 -3.53 -21.20
CA GLN A 642 28.57 -3.86 -21.08
C GLN A 642 28.91 -5.24 -21.67
N ASP A 643 28.07 -6.24 -21.39
CA ASP A 643 28.31 -7.61 -21.85
C ASP A 643 27.85 -7.84 -23.32
N GLY A 644 27.09 -6.90 -23.89
CA GLY A 644 26.66 -6.92 -25.29
C GLY A 644 25.38 -7.72 -25.55
N ASP A 645 24.52 -7.86 -24.54
CA ASP A 645 23.32 -8.69 -24.58
C ASP A 645 22.28 -8.23 -25.63
N HIS A 646 21.45 -9.16 -26.10
CA HIS A 646 20.25 -8.81 -26.87
C HIS A 646 19.12 -8.31 -25.95
N ILE A 647 18.92 -7.00 -25.92
CA ILE A 647 17.90 -6.38 -25.07
C ILE A 647 16.52 -6.42 -25.76
N TYR A 648 15.69 -7.39 -25.39
CA TYR A 648 14.30 -7.52 -25.86
C TYR A 648 13.38 -6.40 -25.35
N GLY A 649 13.62 -5.92 -24.13
CA GLY A 649 12.74 -4.98 -23.45
C GLY A 649 13.32 -4.50 -22.11
N LEU A 650 12.73 -3.45 -21.56
CA LEU A 650 13.25 -2.76 -20.37
C LEU A 650 12.17 -2.53 -19.31
N ILE A 651 12.35 -3.14 -18.14
CA ILE A 651 11.48 -2.96 -16.99
C ILE A 651 11.86 -1.64 -16.31
N ARG A 652 11.03 -0.61 -16.49
CA ARG A 652 11.18 0.69 -15.82
C ARG A 652 10.74 0.64 -14.35
N GLY A 653 9.72 -0.14 -14.04
CA GLY A 653 9.24 -0.37 -12.68
C GLY A 653 8.23 -1.52 -12.62
N SER A 654 7.95 -1.95 -11.40
CA SER A 654 6.97 -2.98 -11.04
C SER A 654 6.43 -2.62 -9.65
N ALA A 655 5.20 -3.05 -9.34
CA ALA A 655 4.54 -2.80 -8.06
C ALA A 655 3.63 -3.97 -7.69
N GLU A 656 3.43 -4.17 -6.40
CA GLU A 656 2.57 -5.18 -5.80
C GLU A 656 1.63 -4.50 -4.79
N ASN A 657 0.37 -4.95 -4.68
CA ASN A 657 -0.56 -4.49 -3.67
C ASN A 657 -1.61 -5.56 -3.33
N HIS A 658 -2.38 -5.32 -2.27
CA HIS A 658 -3.55 -6.12 -1.90
C HIS A 658 -4.77 -5.20 -1.74
N GLY A 659 -5.96 -5.64 -2.16
CA GLY A 659 -7.18 -4.83 -2.18
C GLY A 659 -7.81 -4.51 -0.81
N GLY A 660 -7.14 -4.87 0.29
CA GLY A 660 -7.66 -4.72 1.65
C GLY A 660 -8.82 -5.69 1.94
N ARG A 661 -9.81 -5.22 2.70
CA ARG A 661 -10.98 -6.01 3.14
C ARG A 661 -12.22 -5.69 2.29
N ALA A 662 -12.68 -6.66 1.51
CA ALA A 662 -13.89 -6.58 0.70
C ALA A 662 -15.09 -7.28 1.38
N THR A 663 -16.24 -7.35 0.67
CA THR A 663 -17.47 -8.05 1.12
C THR A 663 -17.40 -9.58 0.93
N SER A 664 -16.41 -10.07 0.20
CA SER A 664 -16.01 -11.48 0.11
C SER A 664 -14.48 -11.57 0.12
N LEU A 665 -13.97 -12.80 0.15
CA LEU A 665 -12.65 -13.12 -0.41
C LEU A 665 -12.66 -12.96 -1.95
#